data_AF-A0A7Y5GRL5-F1
#
_entry.id   AF-A0A7Y5GRL5-F1
#
_cell.length_a   1.000
_cell.length_b   1.000
_cell.length_c   1.000
_cell.angle_alpha   90.00
_cell.angle_beta   90.00
_cell.angle_gamma   90.00
#
_symmetry.space_group_name_H-M   'P 1'
#
loop_
_entity.id
_entity.type
_entity.pdbx_description
1 polymer ?
#
loop_
_entity_poly.entity_id
_entity_poly.type
_entity_poly.pdbx_seq_one_letter_code
_entity_poly.pdbx_strand_id
1 'polypeptide(L)'
;GPSYALETRYRGAYDAAGNPDTVQYEVRYDMRLRYPYQAGQPDSLVARIYVYATYADHNYNPAQIKDTILSSRDLRRSDFNVSTAKLLQFGLAGFRESLGRPDTTIKYVLQTVEFRVKKLSDSLEFLIKEIECYDTRIWKKYFSNLNYYGSEWRTSHIATYLSTFTGNSVFADKFKYVMTIDEPHTIASYDAIRIISEDLDSMRNSNPKTPRLHTHFYPGWNGLRERNKFYTLKNWLLNANPEPLVFYYIHQMSDSPPVAIDVVRNLVHQASKFNDNKPYYFVINTWNEPSSGWRHPRKWELRADVMLALATGCKGIFYEPFYSYSTVEGLTDKKSIPLVFNEIGIFVRDSINARLDTTLGYTLLDYKYTGKYAQTYHQPDTSIVFEGSFIDSDSTENIKILNAEEGITKVFVGLFEHKMNQYDQGIFIVNYDSVSRQVFPRIDKPQAFQHYTNIRVRDCEGGYDTVFSHRLLMRDKLSGGNGKFYLLRPVIRNGGDLVYSDTVKTADTLRENRLRVKAGAILTINASYTASQDIIVESGGKLVINPGKTLTFTDGAKLRVYGSFVSRGMSNSPIGINFTAVDIAKQNGIYLDSLSIDSLEYTNIANCYFGIHSRYTDPYISECNISNTKVGIYLDNAEYQPDMEEG
;
A
#
# COMPACT_ATOMS: atom_id res chain seq x y z
N GLY A 1 -3.30 -7.12 -36.45
CA GLY A 1 -3.90 -7.48 -35.15
C GLY A 1 -2.89 -7.22 -34.06
N PRO A 2 -3.19 -7.53 -32.79
CA PRO A 2 -2.18 -7.45 -31.74
C PRO A 2 -1.01 -8.37 -32.11
N SER A 3 0.21 -7.95 -31.78
CA SER A 3 1.41 -8.73 -31.95
C SER A 3 2.09 -8.95 -30.60
N TYR A 4 2.85 -10.03 -30.49
CA TYR A 4 3.69 -10.31 -29.33
C TYR A 4 5.15 -10.34 -29.77
N ALA A 5 5.92 -9.32 -29.41
CA ALA A 5 7.37 -9.31 -29.56
C ALA A 5 8.05 -9.92 -28.33
N LEU A 6 8.88 -10.93 -28.54
CA LEU A 6 9.84 -11.46 -27.59
C LEU A 6 11.21 -10.85 -27.92
N GLU A 7 11.84 -10.17 -26.95
CA GLU A 7 13.22 -9.73 -27.14
C GLU A 7 14.10 -10.93 -26.89
N THR A 8 15.04 -11.16 -27.80
CA THR A 8 16.08 -12.15 -27.62
C THR A 8 17.18 -11.55 -26.76
N ARG A 9 16.84 -11.17 -25.51
CA ARG A 9 17.84 -10.70 -24.53
C ARG A 9 18.77 -11.81 -24.05
N TYR A 10 18.53 -13.06 -24.42
CA TYR A 10 19.47 -14.18 -24.27
C TYR A 10 20.68 -14.07 -25.22
N ARG A 11 21.27 -12.87 -25.31
CA ARG A 11 22.49 -12.60 -26.08
C ARG A 11 23.61 -13.42 -25.46
N GLY A 12 23.97 -14.53 -26.10
CA GLY A 12 25.12 -15.34 -25.69
C GLY A 12 24.84 -16.40 -24.63
N ALA A 13 23.67 -17.03 -24.62
CA ALA A 13 23.56 -18.35 -24.00
C ALA A 13 24.40 -19.34 -24.84
N TYR A 14 25.51 -19.81 -24.27
CA TYR A 14 26.40 -20.78 -24.92
C TYR A 14 26.37 -22.11 -24.17
N ASP A 15 26.51 -23.21 -24.89
CA ASP A 15 26.84 -24.49 -24.28
C ASP A 15 28.27 -24.45 -23.67
N ALA A 16 28.65 -25.50 -22.93
CA ALA A 16 29.96 -25.60 -22.31
C ALA A 16 31.13 -25.56 -23.32
N ALA A 17 30.85 -25.78 -24.62
CA ALA A 17 31.80 -25.71 -25.71
C ALA A 17 31.82 -24.32 -26.40
N GLY A 18 31.03 -23.36 -25.92
CA GLY A 18 30.96 -22.01 -26.49
C GLY A 18 30.06 -21.88 -27.72
N ASN A 19 29.25 -22.90 -28.05
CA ASN A 19 28.31 -22.82 -29.16
C ASN A 19 27.00 -22.15 -28.71
N PRO A 20 26.37 -21.31 -29.54
CA PRO A 20 25.08 -20.72 -29.21
C PRO A 20 24.03 -21.79 -28.91
N ASP A 21 23.29 -21.61 -27.81
CA ASP A 21 22.18 -22.49 -27.46
C ASP A 21 21.09 -22.44 -28.55
N THR A 22 20.47 -23.59 -28.81
CA THR A 22 19.34 -23.66 -29.76
C THR A 22 18.06 -23.22 -29.05
N VAL A 23 17.42 -22.16 -29.53
CA VAL A 23 16.13 -21.68 -29.04
C VAL A 23 14.98 -22.49 -29.66
N GLN A 24 13.95 -22.78 -28.88
CA GLN A 24 12.71 -23.40 -29.39
C GLN A 24 11.51 -22.67 -28.82
N TYR A 25 10.89 -21.83 -29.64
CA TYR A 25 9.72 -21.09 -29.22
C TYR A 25 8.46 -21.95 -29.29
N GLU A 26 7.70 -21.99 -28.21
CA GLU A 26 6.32 -22.42 -28.17
C GLU A 26 5.44 -21.20 -27.93
N VAL A 27 4.46 -20.99 -28.79
CA VAL A 27 3.52 -19.88 -28.68
C VAL A 27 2.14 -20.43 -28.43
N ARG A 28 1.44 -19.82 -27.49
CA ARG A 28 0.08 -20.15 -27.12
C ARG A 28 -0.80 -18.95 -27.39
N TYR A 29 -1.85 -19.14 -28.16
CA TYR A 29 -2.85 -18.11 -28.43
C TYR A 29 -4.17 -18.53 -27.80
N ASP A 30 -4.73 -17.69 -26.92
CA ASP A 30 -6.08 -17.86 -26.39
C ASP A 30 -7.06 -17.04 -27.25
N MET A 31 -7.72 -17.70 -28.21
CA MET A 31 -8.52 -17.03 -29.25
C MET A 31 -9.92 -17.63 -29.39
N ARG A 32 -10.90 -16.78 -29.76
CA ARG A 32 -12.26 -17.23 -30.16
C ARG A 32 -12.81 -16.42 -31.32
N LEU A 33 -13.77 -16.97 -32.04
CA LEU A 33 -14.62 -16.17 -32.92
C LEU A 33 -15.59 -15.33 -32.08
N ARG A 34 -15.91 -14.11 -32.54
CA ARG A 34 -16.91 -13.25 -31.88
C ARG A 34 -18.29 -13.91 -31.85
N TYR A 35 -18.62 -14.62 -32.92
CA TYR A 35 -19.87 -15.36 -33.05
C TYR A 35 -19.58 -16.87 -33.17
N PRO A 36 -20.28 -17.73 -32.41
CA PRO A 36 -20.04 -19.16 -32.41
C PRO A 36 -20.29 -19.77 -33.79
N TYR A 37 -19.57 -20.86 -34.07
CA TYR A 37 -19.75 -21.66 -35.27
C TYR A 37 -21.20 -22.17 -35.38
N GLN A 38 -21.82 -22.00 -36.55
CA GLN A 38 -23.07 -22.65 -36.91
C GLN A 38 -22.77 -23.79 -37.89
N ALA A 39 -23.36 -24.96 -37.65
CA ALA A 39 -23.19 -26.14 -38.50
C ALA A 39 -23.59 -25.83 -39.95
N GLY A 40 -22.77 -26.27 -40.92
CA GLY A 40 -23.02 -26.09 -42.36
C GLY A 40 -22.35 -24.88 -43.01
N GLN A 41 -21.63 -24.03 -42.25
CA GLN A 41 -20.87 -22.92 -42.85
C GLN A 41 -19.50 -23.38 -43.40
N PRO A 42 -19.02 -22.81 -44.51
CA PRO A 42 -17.75 -23.20 -45.14
C PRO A 42 -16.54 -22.89 -44.24
N ASP A 43 -15.51 -23.74 -44.35
CA ASP A 43 -14.28 -23.62 -43.56
C ASP A 43 -13.29 -22.61 -44.15
N SER A 44 -13.67 -21.33 -44.08
CA SER A 44 -12.90 -20.20 -44.62
C SER A 44 -11.68 -19.85 -43.77
N LEU A 45 -10.66 -19.25 -44.41
CA LEU A 45 -9.53 -18.63 -43.72
C LEU A 45 -10.02 -17.45 -42.87
N VAL A 46 -9.57 -17.39 -41.62
CA VAL A 46 -9.92 -16.36 -40.64
C VAL A 46 -8.76 -15.38 -40.47
N ALA A 47 -7.57 -15.93 -40.21
CA ALA A 47 -6.37 -15.18 -39.92
C ALA A 47 -5.13 -15.99 -40.31
N ARG A 48 -3.97 -15.32 -40.36
CA ARG A 48 -2.66 -15.96 -40.43
C ARG A 48 -1.80 -15.47 -39.29
N ILE A 49 -1.20 -16.42 -38.60
CA ILE A 49 -0.14 -16.17 -37.62
C ILE A 49 1.18 -16.13 -38.39
N TYR A 50 1.97 -15.10 -38.16
CA TYR A 50 3.33 -14.98 -38.66
C TYR A 50 4.32 -14.94 -37.50
N VAL A 51 5.50 -15.49 -37.74
CA VAL A 51 6.67 -15.29 -36.89
C VAL A 51 7.68 -14.49 -37.67
N TYR A 52 7.98 -13.29 -37.19
CA TYR A 52 9.01 -12.41 -37.71
C TYR A 52 10.23 -12.46 -36.81
N ALA A 53 11.42 -12.55 -37.38
CA ALA A 53 12.67 -12.22 -36.71
C ALA A 53 13.14 -10.86 -37.21
N THR A 54 13.38 -9.94 -36.28
CA THR A 54 13.91 -8.61 -36.56
C THR A 54 15.40 -8.61 -36.24
N TYR A 55 16.20 -8.29 -37.23
CA TYR A 55 17.64 -8.14 -37.13
C TYR A 55 18.00 -6.66 -37.14
N ALA A 56 18.91 -6.25 -36.26
CA ALA A 56 19.55 -4.95 -36.36
C ALA A 56 21.04 -5.13 -36.66
N ASP A 57 21.61 -4.17 -37.38
CA ASP A 57 23.05 -4.06 -37.52
C ASP A 57 23.71 -3.98 -36.12
N HIS A 58 24.92 -4.52 -35.96
CA HIS A 58 25.68 -4.50 -34.71
C HIS A 58 25.84 -3.08 -34.13
N ASN A 59 25.83 -2.05 -34.99
CA ASN A 59 25.88 -0.63 -34.62
C ASN A 59 24.51 0.00 -34.33
N TYR A 60 23.44 -0.79 -34.22
CA TYR A 60 22.08 -0.31 -33.98
C TYR A 60 21.57 0.74 -34.99
N ASN A 61 22.06 0.70 -36.23
CA ASN A 61 21.59 1.61 -37.26
C ASN A 61 20.11 1.29 -37.61
N PRO A 62 19.14 2.18 -37.28
CA PRO A 62 17.72 1.92 -37.51
C PRO A 62 17.37 1.75 -38.99
N ALA A 63 18.19 2.30 -39.89
CA ALA A 63 18.00 2.19 -41.34
C ALA A 63 18.35 0.78 -41.90
N GLN A 64 18.92 -0.11 -41.09
CA GLN A 64 19.33 -1.45 -41.49
C GLN A 64 18.61 -2.56 -40.72
N ILE A 65 17.39 -2.29 -40.26
CA ILE A 65 16.55 -3.30 -39.64
C ILE A 65 15.98 -4.23 -40.72
N LYS A 66 16.19 -5.54 -40.58
CA LYS A 66 15.64 -6.56 -41.48
C LYS A 66 14.61 -7.41 -40.74
N ASP A 67 13.36 -7.35 -41.18
CA ASP A 67 12.30 -8.28 -40.74
C ASP A 67 12.30 -9.51 -41.67
N THR A 68 12.45 -10.70 -41.10
CA THR A 68 12.42 -11.98 -41.83
C THR A 68 11.29 -12.85 -41.31
N ILE A 69 10.43 -13.36 -42.18
CA ILE A 69 9.40 -14.33 -41.78
C ILE A 69 10.09 -15.68 -41.56
N LEU A 70 10.11 -16.15 -40.33
CA LEU A 70 10.62 -17.47 -39.97
C LEU A 70 9.60 -18.58 -40.24
N SER A 71 8.32 -18.29 -39.99
CA SER A 71 7.24 -19.26 -40.22
C SER A 71 5.89 -18.57 -40.28
N SER A 72 4.87 -19.28 -40.77
CA SER A 72 3.49 -18.82 -40.72
C SER A 72 2.51 -20.00 -40.62
N ARG A 73 1.35 -19.77 -39.99
CA ARG A 73 0.24 -20.72 -39.92
C ARG A 73 -1.06 -20.04 -40.28
N ASP A 74 -1.78 -20.60 -41.23
CA ASP A 74 -3.14 -20.22 -41.53
C ASP A 74 -4.10 -20.77 -40.48
N LEU A 75 -4.97 -19.89 -39.98
CA LEU A 75 -6.10 -20.24 -39.12
C LEU A 75 -7.37 -20.24 -39.96
N ARG A 76 -8.07 -21.36 -39.94
CA ARG A 76 -9.37 -21.55 -40.57
C ARG A 76 -10.46 -21.52 -39.52
N ARG A 77 -11.70 -21.44 -39.98
CA ARG A 77 -12.87 -21.40 -39.09
C ARG A 77 -12.96 -22.63 -38.20
N SER A 78 -12.62 -23.80 -38.74
CA SER A 78 -12.57 -25.09 -38.05
C SER A 78 -11.52 -25.15 -36.94
N ASP A 79 -10.50 -24.28 -36.97
CA ASP A 79 -9.56 -24.14 -35.86
C ASP A 79 -10.25 -23.60 -34.60
N PHE A 80 -11.39 -22.90 -34.74
CA PHE A 80 -12.19 -22.37 -33.64
C PHE A 80 -13.43 -23.25 -33.43
N ASN A 81 -13.47 -24.02 -32.34
CA ASN A 81 -14.64 -24.85 -32.01
C ASN A 81 -15.18 -24.40 -30.64
N VAL A 82 -16.50 -24.19 -30.56
CA VAL A 82 -17.34 -23.77 -29.41
C VAL A 82 -17.17 -22.36 -28.81
N SER A 83 -18.16 -21.98 -27.99
CA SER A 83 -18.46 -20.68 -27.37
C SER A 83 -17.38 -20.11 -26.44
N THR A 84 -16.30 -20.86 -26.21
CA THR A 84 -15.19 -20.53 -25.32
C THR A 84 -13.90 -20.28 -26.12
N ALA A 85 -12.96 -19.59 -25.50
CA ALA A 85 -11.65 -19.36 -26.11
C ALA A 85 -10.84 -20.67 -26.14
N LYS A 86 -10.14 -20.89 -27.26
CA LYS A 86 -9.35 -22.10 -27.52
C LYS A 86 -7.87 -21.75 -27.50
N LEU A 87 -7.11 -22.59 -26.81
CA LEU A 87 -5.66 -22.56 -26.81
C LEU A 87 -5.12 -23.14 -28.13
N LEU A 88 -4.58 -22.29 -29.00
CA LEU A 88 -3.87 -22.69 -30.20
C LEU A 88 -2.37 -22.70 -29.90
N GLN A 89 -1.72 -23.86 -30.07
CA GLN A 89 -0.28 -24.00 -29.89
C GLN A 89 0.43 -23.97 -31.24
N PHE A 90 1.53 -23.23 -31.30
CA PHE A 90 2.39 -23.11 -32.47
C PHE A 90 3.86 -23.17 -32.03
N GLY A 91 4.56 -24.24 -32.44
CA GLY A 91 5.96 -24.46 -32.13
C GLY A 91 6.87 -24.08 -33.31
N LEU A 92 7.99 -23.43 -33.02
CA LEU A 92 9.10 -23.23 -33.94
C LEU A 92 10.25 -24.15 -33.56
N ALA A 93 10.45 -25.23 -34.32
CA ALA A 93 11.55 -26.14 -34.08
C ALA A 93 12.87 -25.60 -34.65
N GLY A 94 13.93 -25.57 -33.83
CA GLY A 94 15.31 -25.64 -34.31
C GLY A 94 15.85 -24.40 -35.01
N PHE A 95 15.58 -23.20 -34.49
CA PHE A 95 16.25 -21.99 -34.98
C PHE A 95 17.63 -21.88 -34.33
N ARG A 96 18.69 -22.05 -35.15
CA ARG A 96 20.08 -21.81 -34.76
C ARG A 96 20.55 -20.55 -35.44
N GLU A 97 20.85 -19.53 -34.65
CA GLU A 97 21.66 -18.43 -35.13
C GLU A 97 22.98 -18.37 -34.41
N SER A 98 24.02 -18.14 -35.20
CA SER A 98 25.34 -17.80 -34.71
C SER A 98 25.28 -16.41 -34.05
N LEU A 99 24.80 -16.36 -32.82
CA LEU A 99 25.07 -15.29 -31.88
C LEU A 99 26.54 -15.42 -31.46
N GLY A 100 27.47 -15.27 -32.41
CA GLY A 100 28.89 -15.33 -32.09
C GLY A 100 29.24 -14.19 -31.13
N ARG A 101 30.34 -14.37 -30.39
CA ARG A 101 30.99 -13.27 -29.70
C ARG A 101 31.09 -12.07 -30.65
N PRO A 102 30.98 -10.82 -30.17
CA PRO A 102 31.24 -9.65 -30.97
C PRO A 102 32.72 -9.64 -31.40
N ASP A 103 33.03 -10.43 -32.43
CA ASP A 103 34.13 -10.21 -33.33
C ASP A 103 33.53 -9.47 -34.55
N THR A 104 34.34 -8.60 -35.12
CA THR A 104 34.12 -7.63 -36.21
C THR A 104 33.45 -8.16 -37.49
N THR A 105 33.05 -9.43 -37.55
CA THR A 105 32.51 -10.12 -38.72
C THR A 105 30.99 -10.34 -38.69
N ILE A 106 30.31 -10.20 -37.55
CA ILE A 106 28.85 -10.39 -37.47
C ILE A 106 28.14 -9.07 -37.77
N LYS A 107 27.57 -8.97 -38.97
CA LYS A 107 26.89 -7.75 -39.45
C LYS A 107 25.51 -7.52 -38.82
N TYR A 108 24.79 -8.57 -38.40
CA TYR A 108 23.42 -8.45 -37.92
C TYR A 108 23.18 -9.29 -36.66
N VAL A 109 22.47 -8.71 -35.69
CA VAL A 109 22.12 -9.31 -34.40
C VAL A 109 20.59 -9.42 -34.32
N LEU A 110 20.09 -10.61 -33.98
CA LEU A 110 18.68 -10.82 -33.68
C LEU A 110 18.27 -9.96 -32.49
N GLN A 111 17.30 -9.08 -32.70
CA GLN A 111 16.77 -8.19 -31.67
C GLN A 111 15.48 -8.75 -31.07
N THR A 112 14.55 -9.14 -31.93
CA THR A 112 13.21 -9.57 -31.51
C THR A 112 12.68 -10.69 -32.39
N VAL A 113 11.95 -11.63 -31.79
CA VAL A 113 11.05 -12.54 -32.48
C VAL A 113 9.63 -12.09 -32.21
N GLU A 114 8.88 -11.72 -33.25
CA GLU A 114 7.54 -11.17 -33.16
C GLU A 114 6.49 -12.10 -33.77
N PHE A 115 5.46 -12.36 -32.99
CA PHE A 115 4.32 -13.18 -33.35
C PHE A 115 3.15 -12.28 -33.75
N ARG A 116 2.93 -12.13 -35.06
CA ARG A 116 1.92 -11.21 -35.61
C ARG A 116 0.68 -11.98 -36.06
N VAL A 117 -0.50 -11.55 -35.63
CA VAL A 117 -1.77 -12.06 -36.16
C VAL A 117 -2.31 -11.10 -37.23
N LYS A 118 -2.36 -11.57 -38.47
CA LYS A 118 -2.98 -10.87 -39.61
C LYS A 118 -4.39 -11.41 -39.82
N LYS A 119 -5.40 -10.55 -39.68
CA LYS A 119 -6.78 -10.87 -40.09
C LYS A 119 -6.80 -11.06 -41.61
N LEU A 120 -7.41 -12.15 -42.07
CA LEU A 120 -7.54 -12.48 -43.49
C LEU A 120 -8.98 -12.54 -43.98
N SER A 121 -9.95 -12.75 -43.07
CA SER A 121 -11.38 -12.71 -43.41
C SER A 121 -11.93 -11.30 -43.23
N ASP A 122 -12.69 -10.80 -44.19
CA ASP A 122 -13.43 -9.55 -44.05
C ASP A 122 -14.75 -9.73 -43.28
N SER A 123 -15.34 -10.94 -43.32
CA SER A 123 -16.65 -11.26 -42.77
C SER A 123 -16.62 -11.90 -41.38
N LEU A 124 -15.46 -12.44 -40.96
CA LEU A 124 -15.32 -13.08 -39.65
C LEU A 124 -14.51 -12.20 -38.69
N GLU A 125 -15.04 -12.07 -37.48
CA GLU A 125 -14.36 -11.41 -36.37
C GLU A 125 -13.88 -12.44 -35.35
N PHE A 126 -12.66 -12.23 -34.85
CA PHE A 126 -12.07 -13.03 -33.79
C PHE A 126 -11.51 -12.12 -32.70
N LEU A 127 -11.54 -12.64 -31.47
CA LEU A 127 -11.05 -12.01 -30.27
C LEU A 127 -9.80 -12.77 -29.82
N ILE A 128 -8.77 -12.02 -29.45
CA ILE A 128 -7.55 -12.55 -28.84
C ILE A 128 -7.58 -12.12 -27.39
N LYS A 129 -7.65 -13.09 -26.48
CA LYS A 129 -7.57 -12.83 -25.04
C LYS A 129 -6.12 -12.72 -24.60
N GLU A 130 -5.26 -13.62 -25.06
CA GLU A 130 -3.88 -13.72 -24.62
C GLU A 130 -2.96 -14.33 -25.69
N ILE A 131 -1.69 -13.91 -25.70
CA ILE A 131 -0.62 -14.53 -26.48
C ILE A 131 0.56 -14.72 -25.53
N GLU A 132 1.00 -15.96 -25.35
CA GLU A 132 2.19 -16.29 -24.56
C GLU A 132 3.25 -16.93 -25.46
N CYS A 133 4.51 -16.60 -25.24
CA CYS A 133 5.63 -17.21 -25.95
C CYS A 133 6.69 -17.67 -24.96
N TYR A 134 7.12 -18.92 -25.11
CA TYR A 134 8.09 -19.59 -24.26
C TYR A 134 9.29 -20.03 -25.08
N ASP A 135 10.51 -19.75 -24.62
CA ASP A 135 11.65 -20.55 -25.07
C ASP A 135 11.69 -21.83 -24.23
N THR A 136 11.23 -22.92 -24.83
CA THR A 136 11.09 -24.23 -24.18
C THR A 136 12.40 -24.99 -24.06
N ARG A 137 13.53 -24.49 -24.60
CA ARG A 137 14.81 -25.21 -24.57
C ARG A 137 15.83 -24.61 -23.64
N ILE A 138 15.91 -23.28 -23.56
CA ILE A 138 17.00 -22.59 -22.86
C ILE A 138 17.16 -23.09 -21.40
N TRP A 139 16.04 -23.36 -20.75
CA TRP A 139 16.00 -23.85 -19.37
C TRP A 139 15.83 -25.37 -19.24
N LYS A 140 15.36 -26.03 -20.29
CA LYS A 140 15.00 -27.46 -20.26
C LYS A 140 16.18 -28.34 -19.85
N LYS A 141 17.40 -28.03 -20.29
CA LYS A 141 18.61 -28.79 -19.90
C LYS A 141 18.88 -28.73 -18.39
N TYR A 142 18.51 -27.62 -17.73
CA TYR A 142 18.71 -27.42 -16.29
C TYR A 142 17.56 -27.95 -15.44
N PHE A 143 16.34 -28.09 -15.99
CA PHE A 143 15.16 -28.46 -15.20
C PHE A 143 14.56 -29.84 -15.52
N SER A 144 14.69 -30.33 -16.76
CA SER A 144 14.03 -31.59 -17.19
C SER A 144 14.96 -32.81 -17.20
N ASN A 145 16.28 -32.63 -17.13
CA ASN A 145 17.22 -33.73 -16.99
C ASN A 145 17.37 -34.10 -15.50
N LEU A 146 16.37 -34.81 -14.97
CA LEU A 146 16.31 -35.23 -13.57
C LEU A 146 17.56 -36.01 -13.13
N ASN A 147 18.19 -36.74 -14.05
CA ASN A 147 19.38 -37.55 -13.78
C ASN A 147 20.67 -36.73 -13.61
N TYR A 148 20.69 -35.45 -14.00
CA TYR A 148 21.91 -34.64 -13.97
C TYR A 148 21.75 -33.27 -13.31
N TYR A 149 20.57 -32.65 -13.39
CA TYR A 149 20.30 -31.29 -12.87
C TYR A 149 18.96 -31.19 -12.12
N GLY A 150 18.46 -32.31 -11.58
CA GLY A 150 17.24 -32.35 -10.77
C GLY A 150 17.32 -31.51 -9.48
N SER A 151 16.21 -31.42 -8.74
CA SER A 151 16.13 -30.64 -7.49
C SER A 151 17.19 -31.08 -6.46
N GLU A 152 17.48 -32.38 -6.32
CA GLU A 152 18.56 -32.87 -5.45
C GLU A 152 19.94 -32.35 -5.85
N TRP A 153 20.25 -32.34 -7.15
CA TRP A 153 21.52 -31.81 -7.65
C TRP A 153 21.63 -30.30 -7.38
N ARG A 154 20.56 -29.54 -7.65
CA ARG A 154 20.53 -28.08 -7.46
C ARG A 154 20.63 -27.70 -6.00
N THR A 155 19.85 -28.34 -5.13
CA THR A 155 19.91 -28.13 -3.68
C THR A 155 21.27 -28.51 -3.11
N SER A 156 21.90 -29.59 -3.60
CA SER A 156 23.27 -29.97 -3.22
C SER A 156 24.31 -28.93 -3.68
N HIS A 157 24.18 -28.39 -4.89
CA HIS A 157 25.06 -27.31 -5.38
C HIS A 157 24.88 -26.01 -4.59
N ILE A 158 23.64 -25.63 -4.30
CA ILE A 158 23.32 -24.47 -3.45
C ILE A 158 23.90 -24.69 -2.05
N ALA A 159 23.70 -25.87 -1.45
CA ALA A 159 24.26 -26.20 -0.13
C ALA A 159 25.79 -26.12 -0.12
N THR A 160 26.44 -26.65 -1.16
CA THR A 160 27.89 -26.56 -1.34
C THR A 160 28.34 -25.12 -1.44
N TYR A 161 27.68 -24.31 -2.28
CA TYR A 161 27.98 -22.88 -2.40
C TYR A 161 27.82 -22.15 -1.07
N LEU A 162 26.72 -22.36 -0.35
CA LEU A 162 26.48 -21.77 0.96
C LEU A 162 27.53 -22.22 2.00
N SER A 163 27.99 -23.46 1.94
CA SER A 163 29.02 -23.99 2.85
C SER A 163 30.35 -23.25 2.75
N THR A 164 30.69 -22.71 1.57
CA THR A 164 31.90 -21.90 1.38
C THR A 164 31.87 -20.59 2.19
N PHE A 165 30.68 -20.08 2.48
CA PHE A 165 30.49 -18.87 3.28
C PHE A 165 30.23 -19.17 4.76
N THR A 166 29.51 -20.22 5.09
CA THR A 166 29.21 -20.58 6.49
C THR A 166 30.43 -21.13 7.22
N GLY A 167 31.46 -21.59 6.51
CA GLY A 167 32.78 -21.85 7.09
C GLY A 167 33.51 -20.61 7.63
N ASN A 168 33.02 -19.40 7.32
CA ASN A 168 33.54 -18.14 7.83
C ASN A 168 32.62 -17.58 8.94
N SER A 169 33.14 -17.54 10.18
CA SER A 169 32.40 -17.09 11.36
C SER A 169 31.87 -15.65 11.28
N VAL A 170 32.45 -14.80 10.42
CA VAL A 170 31.98 -13.43 10.18
C VAL A 170 30.64 -13.42 9.44
N PHE A 171 30.39 -14.42 8.60
CA PHE A 171 29.25 -14.46 7.68
C PHE A 171 28.21 -15.54 7.98
N ALA A 172 28.55 -16.57 8.76
CA ALA A 172 27.72 -17.75 9.00
C ALA A 172 26.28 -17.45 9.48
N ASP A 173 26.08 -16.35 10.23
CA ASP A 173 24.76 -15.92 10.71
C ASP A 173 24.22 -14.66 10.00
N LYS A 174 24.92 -14.16 8.97
CA LYS A 174 24.57 -12.91 8.27
C LYS A 174 23.93 -13.12 6.89
N PHE A 175 24.02 -14.31 6.31
CA PHE A 175 23.42 -14.63 5.02
C PHE A 175 21.91 -14.82 5.13
N LYS A 176 21.16 -13.73 4.92
CA LYS A 176 19.68 -13.74 4.93
C LYS A 176 19.06 -13.94 3.55
N TYR A 177 19.76 -13.51 2.50
CA TYR A 177 19.24 -13.50 1.13
C TYR A 177 20.33 -13.90 0.12
N VAL A 178 19.93 -14.62 -0.91
CA VAL A 178 20.66 -14.70 -2.19
C VAL A 178 20.08 -13.63 -3.09
N MET A 179 20.92 -12.76 -3.65
CA MET A 179 20.46 -11.66 -4.50
C MET A 179 20.66 -12.01 -5.97
N THR A 180 19.63 -11.77 -6.79
CA THR A 180 19.75 -11.75 -8.25
C THR A 180 19.19 -10.43 -8.77
N ILE A 181 19.92 -9.79 -9.68
CA ILE A 181 19.40 -8.64 -10.46
C ILE A 181 19.00 -9.22 -11.79
N ASP A 182 17.74 -9.05 -12.13
CA ASP A 182 17.23 -9.58 -13.39
C ASP A 182 16.33 -8.55 -14.06
N GLU A 183 16.42 -8.51 -15.38
CA GLU A 183 15.52 -7.78 -16.26
C GLU A 183 14.72 -8.79 -17.11
N PRO A 184 14.01 -9.75 -16.47
CA PRO A 184 13.35 -10.81 -17.21
C PRO A 184 12.12 -10.19 -17.87
N HIS A 185 12.26 -9.83 -19.14
CA HIS A 185 11.15 -9.27 -19.91
C HIS A 185 10.36 -10.34 -20.68
N THR A 186 10.56 -11.61 -20.32
CA THR A 186 9.92 -12.76 -20.95
C THR A 186 9.45 -13.77 -19.89
N ILE A 187 8.29 -14.37 -20.12
CA ILE A 187 7.69 -15.34 -19.18
C ILE A 187 8.62 -16.55 -18.97
N ALA A 188 9.34 -16.98 -20.02
CA ALA A 188 10.29 -18.08 -19.90
C ALA A 188 11.43 -17.80 -18.91
N SER A 189 11.83 -16.54 -18.70
CA SER A 189 12.84 -16.18 -17.70
C SER A 189 12.35 -16.37 -16.26
N TYR A 190 11.03 -16.35 -16.04
CA TYR A 190 10.42 -16.40 -14.72
C TYR A 190 10.56 -17.78 -14.07
N ASP A 191 10.53 -18.85 -14.87
CA ASP A 191 10.61 -20.24 -14.39
C ASP A 191 11.91 -20.53 -13.64
N ALA A 192 13.04 -20.01 -14.14
CA ALA A 192 14.33 -20.24 -13.48
C ALA A 192 14.36 -19.62 -12.08
N ILE A 193 13.82 -18.42 -11.93
CA ILE A 193 13.75 -17.74 -10.64
C ILE A 193 12.80 -18.47 -9.69
N ARG A 194 11.62 -18.87 -10.18
CA ARG A 194 10.65 -19.65 -9.40
C ARG A 194 11.27 -20.95 -8.88
N ILE A 195 11.91 -21.73 -9.77
CA ILE A 195 12.48 -23.04 -9.41
C ILE A 195 13.60 -22.90 -8.37
N ILE A 196 14.47 -21.90 -8.51
CA ILE A 196 15.51 -21.65 -7.49
C ILE A 196 14.91 -21.18 -6.16
N SER A 197 13.83 -20.38 -6.19
CA SER A 197 13.10 -20.02 -4.98
C SER A 197 12.49 -21.25 -4.30
N GLU A 198 11.84 -22.14 -5.06
CA GLU A 198 11.25 -23.38 -4.58
C GLU A 198 12.30 -24.32 -3.94
N ASP A 199 13.47 -24.46 -4.57
CA ASP A 199 14.57 -25.26 -4.03
C ASP A 199 15.10 -24.67 -2.71
N LEU A 200 15.27 -23.35 -2.63
CA LEU A 200 15.68 -22.66 -1.39
C LEU A 200 14.63 -22.81 -0.28
N ASP A 201 13.34 -22.68 -0.60
CA ASP A 201 12.26 -22.87 0.38
C ASP A 201 12.16 -24.32 0.86
N SER A 202 12.38 -25.30 -0.03
CA SER A 202 12.50 -26.70 0.34
C SER A 202 13.65 -26.94 1.32
N MET A 203 14.82 -26.37 1.05
CA MET A 203 15.97 -26.43 1.97
C MET A 203 15.69 -25.74 3.31
N ARG A 204 14.90 -24.65 3.32
CA ARG A 204 14.50 -23.93 4.54
C ARG A 204 13.64 -24.76 5.48
N ASN A 205 12.85 -25.69 4.96
CA ASN A 205 12.06 -26.62 5.79
C ASN A 205 12.97 -27.50 6.67
N SER A 206 14.18 -27.80 6.21
CA SER A 206 15.17 -28.57 6.98
C SER A 206 16.15 -27.69 7.75
N ASN A 207 16.45 -26.48 7.25
CA ASN A 207 17.33 -25.53 7.90
C ASN A 207 16.76 -24.10 7.78
N PRO A 208 16.09 -23.57 8.83
CA PRO A 208 15.50 -22.23 8.79
C PRO A 208 16.48 -21.09 8.52
N LYS A 209 17.80 -21.31 8.67
CA LYS A 209 18.85 -20.34 8.34
C LYS A 209 19.17 -20.26 6.84
N THR A 210 18.67 -21.18 6.02
CA THR A 210 18.86 -21.11 4.57
C THR A 210 18.29 -19.78 4.05
N PRO A 211 19.05 -19.01 3.24
CA PRO A 211 18.62 -17.70 2.77
C PRO A 211 17.43 -17.79 1.81
N ARG A 212 16.63 -16.72 1.75
CA ARG A 212 15.57 -16.57 0.74
C ARG A 212 16.13 -16.00 -0.56
N LEU A 213 15.47 -16.25 -1.69
CA LEU A 213 15.81 -15.58 -2.93
C LEU A 213 15.24 -14.16 -2.94
N HIS A 214 16.12 -13.18 -3.04
CA HIS A 214 15.79 -11.78 -3.24
C HIS A 214 16.05 -11.44 -4.70
N THR A 215 15.00 -11.20 -5.46
CA THR A 215 15.11 -10.76 -6.85
C THR A 215 14.91 -9.26 -6.94
N HIS A 216 15.92 -8.54 -7.42
CA HIS A 216 15.86 -7.12 -7.73
C HIS A 216 15.32 -6.97 -9.16
N PHE A 217 14.00 -6.92 -9.28
CA PHE A 217 13.30 -6.99 -10.56
C PHE A 217 13.15 -5.61 -11.23
N TYR A 218 13.40 -5.55 -12.55
CA TYR A 218 13.10 -4.37 -13.37
C TYR A 218 11.82 -4.55 -14.20
N PRO A 219 10.77 -3.73 -14.00
CA PRO A 219 9.52 -3.85 -14.75
C PRO A 219 9.58 -3.24 -16.17
N GLY A 220 10.71 -2.71 -16.63
CA GLY A 220 10.81 -2.05 -17.94
C GLY A 220 10.32 -0.60 -17.92
N TRP A 221 10.72 0.20 -18.93
CA TRP A 221 10.71 1.67 -18.93
C TRP A 221 9.37 2.39 -18.73
N ASN A 222 8.23 1.70 -18.90
CA ASN A 222 6.91 2.28 -18.69
C ASN A 222 6.01 1.38 -17.81
N GLY A 223 6.60 0.43 -17.09
CA GLY A 223 5.89 -0.70 -16.47
C GLY A 223 5.15 -1.59 -17.48
N LEU A 224 5.37 -1.30 -18.76
CA LEU A 224 4.82 -1.93 -19.94
C LEU A 224 5.98 -2.16 -20.91
N ARG A 225 5.85 -3.20 -21.72
CA ARG A 225 6.74 -3.40 -22.85
C ARG A 225 6.24 -2.65 -24.08
N GLU A 226 7.09 -1.81 -24.66
CA GLU A 226 6.78 -0.79 -25.69
C GLU A 226 5.98 -1.31 -26.89
N ARG A 227 6.15 -2.58 -27.29
CA ARG A 227 5.44 -3.16 -28.45
C ARG A 227 4.16 -3.93 -28.12
N ASN A 228 4.04 -4.46 -26.89
CA ASN A 228 2.96 -5.39 -26.54
C ASN A 228 1.98 -4.82 -25.49
N LYS A 229 2.28 -3.66 -24.88
CA LYS A 229 1.54 -3.10 -23.74
C LYS A 229 1.27 -4.14 -22.64
N PHE A 230 2.27 -4.99 -22.39
CA PHE A 230 2.19 -6.12 -21.44
C PHE A 230 2.64 -5.68 -20.06
N TYR A 231 1.83 -5.92 -19.02
CA TYR A 231 2.18 -5.63 -17.63
C TYR A 231 3.21 -6.63 -17.11
N THR A 232 4.48 -6.26 -17.14
CA THR A 232 5.62 -7.11 -16.77
C THR A 232 5.55 -7.53 -15.29
N LEU A 233 5.31 -6.57 -14.39
CA LEU A 233 5.25 -6.80 -12.94
C LEU A 233 4.10 -7.73 -12.54
N LYS A 234 2.89 -7.53 -13.08
CA LYS A 234 1.76 -8.43 -12.83
C LYS A 234 2.10 -9.88 -13.18
N ASN A 235 2.69 -10.10 -14.37
CA ASN A 235 3.01 -11.46 -14.81
C ASN A 235 4.19 -12.05 -14.04
N TRP A 236 5.16 -11.23 -13.64
CA TRP A 236 6.20 -11.65 -12.72
C TRP A 236 5.61 -12.16 -11.40
N LEU A 237 4.69 -11.40 -10.81
CA LEU A 237 4.02 -11.79 -9.56
C LEU A 237 3.25 -13.10 -9.71
N LEU A 238 2.50 -13.27 -10.80
CA LEU A 238 1.69 -14.46 -11.03
C LEU A 238 2.52 -15.71 -11.35
N ASN A 239 3.64 -15.58 -12.06
CA ASN A 239 4.40 -16.72 -12.58
C ASN A 239 5.66 -17.03 -11.79
N ALA A 240 6.36 -16.02 -11.26
CA ALA A 240 7.55 -16.22 -10.43
C ALA A 240 7.22 -16.27 -8.94
N ASN A 241 6.11 -15.64 -8.51
CA ASN A 241 5.64 -15.61 -7.12
C ASN A 241 6.74 -15.26 -6.09
N PRO A 242 7.45 -14.13 -6.26
CA PRO A 242 8.60 -13.80 -5.43
C PRO A 242 8.22 -13.58 -3.96
N GLU A 243 9.08 -14.00 -3.03
CA GLU A 243 8.86 -13.76 -1.59
C GLU A 243 10.17 -13.48 -0.81
N PRO A 244 10.49 -12.20 -0.53
CA PRO A 244 9.68 -11.00 -0.77
C PRO A 244 9.72 -10.51 -2.22
N LEU A 245 8.71 -9.72 -2.62
CA LEU A 245 8.80 -8.94 -3.86
C LEU A 245 9.75 -7.76 -3.64
N VAL A 246 10.77 -7.62 -4.48
CA VAL A 246 11.58 -6.40 -4.57
C VAL A 246 11.68 -5.99 -6.03
N PHE A 247 11.42 -4.73 -6.30
CA PHE A 247 11.58 -4.19 -7.66
C PHE A 247 12.18 -2.80 -7.60
N TYR A 248 12.89 -2.44 -8.66
CA TYR A 248 13.38 -1.10 -8.85
C TYR A 248 12.75 -0.43 -10.05
N TYR A 249 12.79 0.89 -10.03
CA TYR A 249 12.36 1.67 -11.15
C TYR A 249 13.18 2.95 -11.27
N ILE A 250 13.43 3.36 -12.51
CA ILE A 250 14.12 4.59 -12.87
C ILE A 250 13.19 5.45 -13.73
N HIS A 251 13.03 6.71 -13.36
CA HIS A 251 12.01 7.60 -13.95
C HIS A 251 12.60 8.71 -14.85
N GLN A 252 13.88 8.63 -15.22
CA GLN A 252 14.66 9.79 -15.71
C GLN A 252 15.37 9.57 -17.05
N MET A 253 14.75 8.87 -18.01
CA MET A 253 14.99 9.27 -19.40
C MET A 253 14.34 10.65 -19.62
N SER A 254 14.62 11.29 -20.75
CA SER A 254 14.14 12.59 -21.23
C SER A 254 12.61 12.85 -21.23
N ASP A 255 11.81 12.08 -20.49
CA ASP A 255 10.36 12.19 -20.39
C ASP A 255 9.92 13.36 -19.50
N SER A 256 8.70 13.83 -19.76
CA SER A 256 8.03 14.82 -18.93
C SER A 256 7.81 14.25 -17.51
N PRO A 257 8.33 14.87 -16.43
CA PRO A 257 8.19 14.40 -15.04
C PRO A 257 6.79 13.89 -14.63
N PRO A 258 5.68 14.53 -15.07
CA PRO A 258 4.33 14.04 -14.82
C PRO A 258 4.05 12.62 -15.33
N VAL A 259 4.61 12.18 -16.47
CA VAL A 259 4.33 10.86 -17.04
C VAL A 259 5.01 9.77 -16.21
N ALA A 260 6.26 10.01 -15.83
CA ALA A 260 7.05 9.01 -15.12
C ALA A 260 6.49 8.70 -13.72
N ILE A 261 6.00 9.73 -13.00
CA ILE A 261 5.36 9.51 -11.69
C ILE A 261 4.04 8.73 -11.80
N ASP A 262 3.31 8.87 -12.90
CA ASP A 262 2.10 8.08 -13.16
C ASP A 262 2.43 6.59 -13.35
N VAL A 263 3.58 6.29 -13.96
CA VAL A 263 4.07 4.90 -14.08
C VAL A 263 4.45 4.34 -12.72
N VAL A 264 5.19 5.07 -11.89
CA VAL A 264 5.55 4.62 -10.52
C VAL A 264 4.29 4.32 -9.73
N ARG A 265 3.31 5.23 -9.73
CA ARG A 265 2.00 5.04 -9.10
C ARG A 265 1.33 3.75 -9.57
N ASN A 266 1.34 3.46 -10.86
CA ASN A 266 0.78 2.22 -11.41
C ASN A 266 1.55 0.97 -10.99
N LEU A 267 2.88 1.05 -10.88
CA LEU A 267 3.75 -0.07 -10.49
C LEU A 267 3.58 -0.42 -9.01
N VAL A 268 3.65 0.56 -8.10
CA VAL A 268 3.45 0.31 -6.66
C VAL A 268 2.02 -0.16 -6.37
N HIS A 269 1.04 0.33 -7.12
CA HIS A 269 -0.32 -0.18 -7.05
C HIS A 269 -0.40 -1.65 -7.49
N GLN A 270 0.19 -2.02 -8.63
CA GLN A 270 0.25 -3.42 -9.09
C GLN A 270 0.96 -4.32 -8.09
N ALA A 271 2.09 -3.86 -7.52
CA ALA A 271 2.81 -4.56 -6.46
C ALA A 271 1.91 -4.86 -5.27
N SER A 272 1.07 -3.91 -4.84
CA SER A 272 0.14 -4.14 -3.74
C SER A 272 -1.04 -5.06 -4.12
N LYS A 273 -1.59 -4.90 -5.33
CA LYS A 273 -2.83 -5.58 -5.77
C LYS A 273 -2.61 -7.04 -6.15
N PHE A 274 -1.47 -7.37 -6.75
CA PHE A 274 -1.22 -8.71 -7.32
C PHE A 274 -0.22 -9.55 -6.52
N ASN A 275 0.31 -9.05 -5.41
CA ASN A 275 1.29 -9.76 -4.58
C ASN A 275 0.64 -10.50 -3.39
N ASP A 276 -0.66 -10.83 -3.45
CA ASP A 276 -1.37 -11.63 -2.44
C ASP A 276 -1.12 -11.23 -0.98
N ASN A 277 -1.04 -9.92 -0.70
CA ASN A 277 -0.69 -9.34 0.61
C ASN A 277 0.72 -9.70 1.15
N LYS A 278 1.59 -10.33 0.36
CA LYS A 278 2.99 -10.56 0.70
C LYS A 278 3.73 -9.22 0.83
N PRO A 279 4.77 -9.16 1.69
CA PRO A 279 5.58 -7.96 1.81
C PRO A 279 6.26 -7.65 0.47
N TYR A 280 6.24 -6.37 0.10
CA TYR A 280 7.07 -5.88 -1.00
C TYR A 280 7.93 -4.70 -0.58
N TYR A 281 9.04 -4.54 -1.28
CA TYR A 281 10.00 -3.48 -1.09
C TYR A 281 10.24 -2.77 -2.42
N PHE A 282 10.49 -1.47 -2.35
CA PHE A 282 10.69 -0.64 -3.53
C PHE A 282 12.09 -0.03 -3.50
N VAL A 283 12.85 -0.24 -4.56
CA VAL A 283 14.18 0.35 -4.72
C VAL A 283 14.04 1.53 -5.66
N ILE A 284 14.34 2.73 -5.15
CA ILE A 284 14.31 3.95 -5.95
C ILE A 284 15.70 4.16 -6.53
N ASN A 285 15.76 4.10 -7.85
CA ASN A 285 16.98 4.38 -8.58
C ASN A 285 17.24 5.90 -8.60
N THR A 286 18.46 6.31 -8.24
CA THR A 286 18.87 7.72 -8.16
C THR A 286 20.01 8.06 -9.13
N TRP A 287 20.14 7.27 -10.19
CA TRP A 287 21.16 7.37 -11.23
C TRP A 287 21.19 8.74 -11.89
N ASN A 288 22.40 9.26 -12.08
CA ASN A 288 22.65 10.44 -12.88
C ASN A 288 23.77 10.17 -13.88
N GLU A 289 23.46 10.32 -15.16
CA GLU A 289 24.41 10.19 -16.28
C GLU A 289 23.99 11.16 -17.39
N PRO A 290 24.34 12.46 -17.24
CA PRO A 290 23.86 13.51 -18.15
C PRO A 290 24.23 13.28 -19.61
N SER A 291 25.36 12.61 -19.89
CA SER A 291 25.81 12.28 -21.26
C SER A 291 24.83 11.38 -22.01
N SER A 292 24.04 10.59 -21.28
CA SER A 292 23.04 9.66 -21.82
C SER A 292 21.61 10.19 -21.61
N GLY A 293 21.46 11.47 -21.23
CA GLY A 293 20.18 12.11 -20.98
C GLY A 293 19.56 11.81 -19.60
N TRP A 294 20.28 11.10 -18.73
CA TRP A 294 19.81 10.79 -17.37
C TRP A 294 20.14 11.93 -16.42
N ARG A 295 19.21 12.20 -15.51
CA ARG A 295 19.38 13.22 -14.46
C ARG A 295 18.99 12.63 -13.13
N HIS A 296 19.49 13.18 -12.03
CA HIS A 296 18.90 12.92 -10.72
C HIS A 296 17.40 13.26 -10.64
N PRO A 297 16.66 12.63 -9.69
CA PRO A 297 15.30 13.04 -9.37
C PRO A 297 15.30 14.45 -8.80
N ARG A 298 14.27 15.24 -9.12
CA ARG A 298 13.94 16.42 -8.34
C ARG A 298 13.44 15.96 -6.97
N LYS A 299 13.70 16.77 -5.94
CA LYS A 299 13.32 16.48 -4.55
C LYS A 299 11.82 16.11 -4.39
N TRP A 300 10.93 16.76 -5.14
CA TRP A 300 9.50 16.45 -5.09
C TRP A 300 9.16 15.11 -5.78
N GLU A 301 9.85 14.73 -6.87
CA GLU A 301 9.65 13.43 -7.54
C GLU A 301 10.05 12.30 -6.59
N LEU A 302 11.24 12.42 -5.99
CA LEU A 302 11.74 11.45 -5.03
C LEU A 302 10.81 11.29 -3.83
N ARG A 303 10.28 12.41 -3.32
CA ARG A 303 9.30 12.37 -2.23
C ARG A 303 7.99 11.70 -2.69
N ALA A 304 7.53 11.98 -3.90
CA ALA A 304 6.30 11.41 -4.44
C ALA A 304 6.41 9.87 -4.56
N ASP A 305 7.52 9.38 -5.10
CA ASP A 305 7.83 7.94 -5.21
C ASP A 305 7.75 7.23 -3.85
N VAL A 306 8.38 7.82 -2.82
CA VAL A 306 8.37 7.30 -1.46
C VAL A 306 6.95 7.30 -0.89
N MET A 307 6.23 8.43 -0.97
CA MET A 307 4.90 8.55 -0.39
C MET A 307 3.89 7.63 -1.08
N LEU A 308 3.98 7.45 -2.40
CA LEU A 308 3.15 6.51 -3.16
C LEU A 308 3.41 5.06 -2.75
N ALA A 309 4.67 4.66 -2.60
CA ALA A 309 5.03 3.33 -2.12
C ALA A 309 4.48 3.08 -0.70
N LEU A 310 4.65 4.03 0.22
CA LEU A 310 4.12 3.91 1.58
C LEU A 310 2.59 3.84 1.59
N ALA A 311 1.90 4.67 0.80
CA ALA A 311 0.44 4.68 0.69
C ALA A 311 -0.15 3.40 0.09
N THR A 312 0.68 2.57 -0.57
CA THR A 312 0.30 1.26 -1.11
C THR A 312 0.86 0.09 -0.27
N GLY A 313 1.29 0.36 0.96
CA GLY A 313 1.65 -0.67 1.94
C GLY A 313 3.05 -1.25 1.84
N CYS A 314 3.96 -0.58 1.11
CA CYS A 314 5.37 -0.96 0.99
C CYS A 314 6.01 -1.17 2.37
N LYS A 315 6.85 -2.20 2.50
CA LYS A 315 7.50 -2.57 3.77
C LYS A 315 8.90 -1.98 3.96
N GLY A 316 9.50 -1.49 2.89
CA GLY A 316 10.77 -0.80 2.97
C GLY A 316 11.16 -0.23 1.62
N ILE A 317 11.89 0.88 1.70
CA ILE A 317 12.36 1.61 0.55
C ILE A 317 13.87 1.61 0.60
N PHE A 318 14.50 1.27 -0.52
CA PHE A 318 15.94 1.30 -0.67
C PHE A 318 16.32 2.38 -1.69
N TYR A 319 17.51 2.95 -1.52
CA TYR A 319 18.12 3.86 -2.48
C TYR A 319 19.45 3.25 -2.92
N GLU A 320 19.85 3.49 -4.16
CA GLU A 320 21.15 3.04 -4.67
C GLU A 320 22.23 4.11 -4.39
N PRO A 321 23.11 3.91 -3.38
CA PRO A 321 23.97 4.98 -2.90
C PRO A 321 25.14 5.29 -3.86
N PHE A 322 25.60 4.28 -4.59
CA PHE A 322 26.68 4.36 -5.56
C PHE A 322 26.46 3.36 -6.70
N TYR A 323 27.08 3.64 -7.84
CA TYR A 323 27.19 2.71 -8.97
C TYR A 323 28.67 2.38 -9.21
N SER A 324 29.00 1.31 -9.93
CA SER A 324 30.40 1.02 -10.30
C SER A 324 30.86 1.75 -11.58
N TYR A 325 29.92 2.25 -12.38
CA TYR A 325 30.20 2.94 -13.64
C TYR A 325 30.90 4.28 -13.43
N SER A 326 32.00 4.55 -14.16
CA SER A 326 32.78 5.78 -13.99
C SER A 326 32.02 7.07 -14.33
N THR A 327 30.97 6.98 -15.17
CA THR A 327 30.17 8.12 -15.66
C THR A 327 28.89 8.37 -14.87
N VAL A 328 28.56 7.51 -13.91
CA VAL A 328 27.26 7.51 -13.22
C VAL A 328 27.40 7.97 -11.78
N GLU A 329 26.56 8.89 -11.33
CA GLU A 329 26.49 9.31 -9.92
C GLU A 329 25.24 8.73 -9.24
N GLY A 330 25.36 8.38 -7.95
CA GLY A 330 24.27 7.87 -7.11
C GLY A 330 23.85 8.92 -6.07
N LEU A 331 23.61 8.51 -4.82
CA LEU A 331 23.42 9.46 -3.71
C LEU A 331 24.73 10.07 -3.19
N THR A 332 25.86 9.47 -3.53
CA THR A 332 27.19 9.90 -3.10
C THR A 332 28.02 10.41 -4.27
N ASP A 333 28.85 11.41 -4.01
CA ASP A 333 29.87 11.86 -4.95
C ASP A 333 31.06 10.90 -4.92
N LYS A 334 31.34 10.27 -6.07
CA LYS A 334 32.43 9.31 -6.25
C LYS A 334 33.82 9.94 -6.22
N LYS A 335 33.91 11.26 -6.40
CA LYS A 335 35.18 11.99 -6.47
C LYS A 335 35.70 12.43 -5.11
N SER A 336 34.88 12.31 -4.07
CA SER A 336 35.22 12.72 -2.71
C SER A 336 35.66 11.53 -1.86
N ILE A 337 36.82 11.65 -1.19
CA ILE A 337 37.27 10.75 -0.12
C ILE A 337 37.42 11.59 1.16
N PRO A 338 36.65 11.31 2.23
CA PRO A 338 35.63 10.27 2.35
C PRO A 338 34.43 10.52 1.42
N LEU A 339 33.67 9.46 1.11
CA LEU A 339 32.44 9.58 0.32
C LEU A 339 31.49 10.56 1.01
N VAL A 340 31.04 11.59 0.27
CA VAL A 340 30.10 12.60 0.76
C VAL A 340 28.78 12.46 0.00
N PHE A 341 27.66 12.65 0.70
CA PHE A 341 26.35 12.73 0.05
C PHE A 341 26.28 13.96 -0.87
N ASN A 342 25.74 13.77 -2.07
CA ASN A 342 25.37 14.89 -2.93
C ASN A 342 24.05 15.54 -2.44
N GLU A 343 23.54 16.54 -3.16
CA GLU A 343 22.33 17.26 -2.77
C GLU A 343 21.11 16.34 -2.55
N ILE A 344 20.95 15.31 -3.39
CA ILE A 344 19.85 14.35 -3.27
C ILE A 344 20.10 13.39 -2.09
N GLY A 345 21.33 12.94 -1.88
CA GLY A 345 21.69 12.15 -0.71
C GLY A 345 21.43 12.88 0.61
N ILE A 346 21.78 14.17 0.68
CA ILE A 346 21.47 15.04 1.84
C ILE A 346 19.96 15.15 2.02
N PHE A 347 19.20 15.35 0.93
CA PHE A 347 17.73 15.42 1.01
C PHE A 347 17.09 14.11 1.49
N VAL A 348 17.57 12.94 1.03
CA VAL A 348 17.11 11.64 1.53
C VAL A 348 17.36 11.53 3.04
N ARG A 349 18.59 11.81 3.49
CA ARG A 349 18.97 11.73 4.90
C ARG A 349 18.16 12.68 5.78
N ASP A 350 18.14 13.97 5.43
CA ASP A 350 17.67 15.04 6.32
C ASP A 350 16.18 15.35 6.19
N SER A 351 15.54 14.95 5.09
CA SER A 351 14.11 15.21 4.87
C SER A 351 13.26 13.94 4.86
N ILE A 352 13.65 12.91 4.11
CA ILE A 352 12.82 11.70 3.98
C ILE A 352 13.05 10.77 5.18
N ASN A 353 14.29 10.35 5.41
CA ASN A 353 14.64 9.43 6.49
C ASN A 353 14.35 10.06 7.85
N ALA A 354 14.71 11.33 8.06
CA ALA A 354 14.38 12.04 9.29
C ALA A 354 12.87 12.04 9.61
N ARG A 355 12.00 12.14 8.59
CA ARG A 355 10.54 12.05 8.80
C ARG A 355 10.09 10.62 9.11
N LEU A 356 10.64 9.63 8.41
CA LEU A 356 10.31 8.22 8.64
C LEU A 356 10.86 7.68 9.97
N ASP A 357 11.91 8.29 10.53
CA ASP A 357 12.46 7.96 11.86
C ASP A 357 11.72 8.69 12.99
N THR A 358 10.52 9.22 12.71
CA THR A 358 9.66 9.90 13.68
C THR A 358 8.23 9.37 13.60
N THR A 359 7.25 10.16 14.05
CA THR A 359 5.86 9.76 14.25
C THR A 359 5.25 9.06 13.05
N LEU A 360 5.53 9.51 11.81
CA LEU A 360 4.97 8.87 10.61
C LEU A 360 5.39 7.41 10.48
N GLY A 361 6.70 7.12 10.51
CA GLY A 361 7.19 5.75 10.31
C GLY A 361 6.78 4.82 11.45
N TYR A 362 6.90 5.26 12.70
CA TYR A 362 6.44 4.49 13.86
C TYR A 362 4.94 4.21 13.79
N THR A 363 4.12 5.21 13.42
CA THR A 363 2.69 5.00 13.25
C THR A 363 2.41 3.98 12.15
N LEU A 364 3.05 4.09 10.97
CA LEU A 364 2.81 3.16 9.86
C LEU A 364 3.16 1.70 10.21
N LEU A 365 4.08 1.46 11.14
CA LEU A 365 4.41 0.11 11.61
C LEU A 365 3.25 -0.57 12.33
N ASP A 366 2.30 0.17 12.91
CA ASP A 366 1.13 -0.40 13.60
C ASP A 366 -0.06 -0.65 12.68
N TYR A 367 0.05 -0.24 11.41
CA TYR A 367 -1.02 -0.31 10.43
C TYR A 367 -0.70 -1.28 9.29
N LYS A 368 -1.76 -1.82 8.68
CA LYS A 368 -1.72 -2.69 7.51
C LYS A 368 -2.53 -2.06 6.39
N TYR A 369 -1.94 -1.99 5.20
CA TYR A 369 -2.66 -1.57 4.01
C TYR A 369 -3.74 -2.60 3.67
N THR A 370 -4.95 -2.13 3.37
CA THR A 370 -6.14 -2.97 3.17
C THR A 370 -6.31 -3.43 1.71
N GLY A 371 -5.44 -3.00 0.80
CA GLY A 371 -5.61 -3.19 -0.66
C GLY A 371 -6.59 -2.18 -1.29
N LYS A 372 -7.29 -1.40 -0.46
CA LYS A 372 -8.32 -0.46 -0.89
C LYS A 372 -7.72 0.94 -1.08
N TYR A 373 -8.20 1.65 -2.09
CA TYR A 373 -7.69 2.97 -2.47
C TYR A 373 -8.73 3.83 -3.18
N ALA A 374 -8.41 5.12 -3.33
CA ALA A 374 -9.06 6.03 -4.25
C ALA A 374 -7.98 6.83 -4.99
N GLN A 375 -8.21 7.15 -6.26
CA GLN A 375 -7.28 7.95 -7.06
C GLN A 375 -8.03 8.80 -8.08
N THR A 376 -7.42 9.91 -8.50
CA THR A 376 -7.88 10.66 -9.67
C THR A 376 -7.23 10.09 -10.93
N TYR A 377 -7.98 10.04 -12.04
CA TYR A 377 -7.47 9.60 -13.34
C TYR A 377 -7.45 10.78 -14.31
N HIS A 378 -6.32 10.98 -14.99
CA HIS A 378 -6.24 11.85 -16.16
C HIS A 378 -6.29 10.98 -17.41
N GLN A 379 -7.36 11.06 -18.21
CA GLN A 379 -7.31 10.54 -19.58
C GLN A 379 -6.40 11.49 -20.37
N PRO A 380 -5.28 11.03 -20.96
CA PRO A 380 -4.54 11.83 -21.90
C PRO A 380 -5.36 11.90 -23.20
N ASP A 381 -5.96 13.06 -23.45
CA ASP A 381 -6.20 13.62 -24.79
C ASP A 381 -6.81 12.68 -25.85
N THR A 382 -7.98 12.11 -25.55
CA THR A 382 -8.93 11.73 -26.61
C THR A 382 -10.08 12.73 -26.57
N SER A 383 -10.37 13.35 -27.71
CA SER A 383 -11.40 14.35 -27.99
C SER A 383 -12.86 13.91 -27.77
N ILE A 384 -13.10 13.01 -26.81
CA ILE A 384 -14.42 12.63 -26.34
C ILE A 384 -14.56 13.21 -24.94
N VAL A 385 -15.20 14.38 -24.89
CA VAL A 385 -15.73 14.96 -23.66
C VAL A 385 -16.80 13.99 -23.14
N PHE A 386 -16.44 13.13 -22.21
CA PHE A 386 -17.41 12.52 -21.32
C PHE A 386 -17.70 13.52 -20.20
N GLU A 387 -18.73 14.33 -20.40
CA GLU A 387 -19.45 14.95 -19.29
C GLU A 387 -19.98 13.81 -18.41
N GLY A 388 -19.42 13.69 -17.21
CA GLY A 388 -19.90 12.77 -16.19
C GLY A 388 -19.16 11.43 -16.13
N SER A 389 -18.73 11.10 -14.91
CA SER A 389 -18.27 9.78 -14.42
C SER A 389 -16.95 9.22 -14.94
N PHE A 390 -15.86 9.53 -14.23
CA PHE A 390 -14.68 8.66 -14.14
C PHE A 390 -14.39 8.35 -12.67
N ILE A 391 -14.79 7.15 -12.25
CA ILE A 391 -14.29 6.50 -11.04
C ILE A 391 -14.04 5.06 -11.48
N ASP A 392 -12.78 4.63 -11.59
CA ASP A 392 -12.51 3.20 -11.39
C ASP A 392 -12.61 2.98 -9.89
N SER A 393 -13.84 2.84 -9.44
CA SER A 393 -14.16 2.63 -8.04
C SER A 393 -13.99 1.14 -7.74
N ASP A 394 -12.78 0.76 -7.33
CA ASP A 394 -12.68 0.01 -6.07
C ASP A 394 -12.92 1.01 -4.90
N SER A 395 -13.92 1.90 -5.05
CA SER A 395 -14.37 2.77 -3.98
C SER A 395 -14.91 1.84 -2.93
N THR A 396 -14.13 1.65 -1.89
CA THR A 396 -14.72 1.29 -0.62
C THR A 396 -15.86 2.24 -0.32
N GLU A 397 -16.89 1.75 0.33
CA GLU A 397 -18.05 2.53 0.77
C GLU A 397 -17.67 3.80 1.57
N ASN A 398 -16.40 3.92 2.00
CA ASN A 398 -15.92 4.89 2.98
C ASN A 398 -15.07 6.06 2.44
N ILE A 399 -14.59 6.06 1.19
CA ILE A 399 -13.75 7.18 0.67
C ILE A 399 -14.03 7.47 -0.81
N LYS A 400 -14.20 8.76 -1.14
CA LYS A 400 -14.23 9.28 -2.52
C LYS A 400 -13.40 10.55 -2.62
N ILE A 401 -12.68 10.75 -3.73
CA ILE A 401 -12.05 12.06 -4.00
C ILE A 401 -13.08 12.91 -4.75
N LEU A 402 -13.45 14.07 -4.20
CA LEU A 402 -14.34 15.01 -4.89
C LEU A 402 -13.50 16.00 -5.70
N ASN A 403 -13.82 16.14 -6.98
CA ASN A 403 -13.25 17.16 -7.86
C ASN A 403 -13.83 18.51 -7.43
N ALA A 404 -13.03 19.36 -6.77
CA ALA A 404 -13.47 20.71 -6.41
C ALA A 404 -12.75 21.82 -7.18
N GLU A 405 -11.68 21.51 -7.94
CA GLU A 405 -11.02 22.49 -8.79
C GLU A 405 -10.62 21.84 -10.12
N GLU A 406 -10.84 22.54 -11.23
CA GLU A 406 -10.27 22.19 -12.54
C GLU A 406 -8.77 21.92 -12.37
N GLY A 407 -8.33 20.70 -12.68
CA GLY A 407 -6.90 20.34 -12.68
C GLY A 407 -6.38 19.54 -11.47
N ILE A 408 -7.21 19.11 -10.50
CA ILE A 408 -6.78 18.14 -9.47
C ILE A 408 -6.74 16.72 -10.08
N THR A 409 -5.63 16.36 -10.72
CA THR A 409 -5.52 15.12 -11.50
C THR A 409 -4.55 14.09 -10.91
N LYS A 410 -3.87 14.43 -9.79
CA LYS A 410 -2.76 13.64 -9.24
C LYS A 410 -2.82 13.47 -7.72
N VAL A 411 -3.86 12.80 -7.24
CA VAL A 411 -4.02 12.44 -5.82
C VAL A 411 -4.25 10.94 -5.69
N PHE A 412 -3.53 10.31 -4.77
CA PHE A 412 -3.69 8.91 -4.40
C PHE A 412 -4.06 8.80 -2.93
N VAL A 413 -5.00 7.91 -2.60
CA VAL A 413 -5.45 7.66 -1.23
C VAL A 413 -5.41 6.17 -0.95
N GLY A 414 -4.62 5.74 0.03
CA GLY A 414 -4.58 4.36 0.51
C GLY A 414 -5.30 4.18 1.85
N LEU A 415 -6.06 3.09 2.02
CA LEU A 415 -6.74 2.77 3.27
C LEU A 415 -5.99 1.73 4.10
N PHE A 416 -5.94 1.97 5.40
CA PHE A 416 -5.20 1.18 6.37
C PHE A 416 -6.08 0.80 7.57
N GLU A 417 -5.81 -0.37 8.13
CA GLU A 417 -6.39 -0.85 9.38
C GLU A 417 -5.29 -1.02 10.43
N HIS A 418 -5.57 -0.69 11.68
CA HIS A 418 -4.64 -0.96 12.77
C HIS A 418 -4.56 -2.48 13.02
N LYS A 419 -3.34 -3.02 13.18
CA LYS A 419 -3.09 -4.47 13.26
C LYS A 419 -3.82 -5.15 14.43
N MET A 420 -4.05 -4.42 15.52
CA MET A 420 -4.59 -4.96 16.78
C MET A 420 -5.89 -4.29 17.24
N ASN A 421 -6.40 -3.28 16.53
CA ASN A 421 -7.56 -2.50 16.99
C ASN A 421 -8.48 -2.12 15.83
N GLN A 422 -9.60 -2.83 15.70
CA GLN A 422 -10.59 -2.57 14.65
C GLN A 422 -11.23 -1.16 14.72
N TYR A 423 -11.10 -0.47 15.85
CA TYR A 423 -11.64 0.88 16.06
C TYR A 423 -10.65 1.98 15.68
N ASP A 424 -9.49 1.63 15.13
CA ASP A 424 -8.50 2.56 14.63
C ASP A 424 -8.24 2.29 13.15
N GLN A 425 -8.58 3.27 12.32
CA GLN A 425 -8.34 3.21 10.88
C GLN A 425 -7.38 4.31 10.44
N GLY A 426 -6.75 4.10 9.28
CA GLY A 426 -5.77 5.00 8.71
C GLY A 426 -6.08 5.34 7.26
N ILE A 427 -5.79 6.57 6.86
CA ILE A 427 -5.89 7.03 5.48
C ILE A 427 -4.57 7.71 5.11
N PHE A 428 -3.89 7.22 4.09
CA PHE A 428 -2.70 7.88 3.55
C PHE A 428 -3.08 8.65 2.29
N ILE A 429 -3.00 9.98 2.32
CA ILE A 429 -3.31 10.84 1.18
C ILE A 429 -2.01 11.39 0.61
N VAL A 430 -1.80 11.23 -0.69
CA VAL A 430 -0.58 11.64 -1.41
C VAL A 430 -0.94 12.60 -2.54
N ASN A 431 -0.34 13.78 -2.55
CA ASN A 431 -0.26 14.67 -3.70
C ASN A 431 1.03 14.34 -4.47
N TYR A 432 0.89 13.62 -5.58
CA TYR A 432 2.04 13.22 -6.40
C TYR A 432 2.27 14.16 -7.59
N ASP A 433 1.76 15.40 -7.51
CA ASP A 433 2.10 16.49 -8.42
C ASP A 433 3.27 17.32 -7.89
N SER A 434 3.86 18.16 -8.74
CA SER A 434 4.94 19.09 -8.40
C SER A 434 4.47 20.31 -7.58
N VAL A 435 3.19 20.67 -7.68
CA VAL A 435 2.63 21.87 -7.05
C VAL A 435 1.87 21.54 -5.76
N SER A 436 1.89 22.48 -4.82
CA SER A 436 1.08 22.37 -3.60
C SER A 436 -0.39 22.57 -3.94
N ARG A 437 -1.27 21.72 -3.41
CA ARG A 437 -2.71 21.77 -3.71
C ARG A 437 -3.55 21.50 -2.48
N GLN A 438 -4.76 22.03 -2.47
CA GLN A 438 -5.79 21.60 -1.53
C GLN A 438 -6.37 20.27 -2.00
N VAL A 439 -6.52 19.31 -1.08
CA VAL A 439 -7.11 18.01 -1.35
C VAL A 439 -8.49 17.91 -0.71
N PHE A 440 -9.43 17.31 -1.44
CA PHE A 440 -10.84 17.20 -1.04
C PHE A 440 -11.35 15.74 -0.98
N PRO A 441 -10.71 14.84 -0.21
CA PRO A 441 -11.27 13.53 0.01
C PRO A 441 -12.53 13.66 0.87
N ARG A 442 -13.62 13.12 0.33
CA ARG A 442 -14.82 12.78 1.08
C ARG A 442 -14.59 11.47 1.80
N ILE A 443 -14.67 11.52 3.12
CA ILE A 443 -14.57 10.39 4.02
C ILE A 443 -15.98 10.12 4.54
N ASP A 444 -16.50 8.95 4.24
CA ASP A 444 -17.74 8.43 4.79
C ASP A 444 -17.39 7.56 6.03
N LYS A 445 -18.26 7.57 7.04
CA LYS A 445 -18.02 6.87 8.31
C LYS A 445 -17.84 5.36 8.06
N PRO A 446 -16.73 4.75 8.50
CA PRO A 446 -16.52 3.32 8.36
C PRO A 446 -17.57 2.48 9.09
N GLN A 447 -17.94 1.33 8.51
CA GLN A 447 -18.89 0.37 9.10
C GLN A 447 -18.48 -0.06 10.53
N ALA A 448 -17.18 -0.26 10.77
CA ALA A 448 -16.65 -0.58 12.10
C ALA A 448 -17.02 0.45 13.17
N PHE A 449 -17.35 1.68 12.77
CA PHE A 449 -17.67 2.78 13.66
C PHE A 449 -19.17 3.12 13.71
N GLN A 450 -20.04 2.26 13.17
CA GLN A 450 -21.48 2.53 13.06
C GLN A 450 -22.16 2.89 14.40
N HIS A 451 -21.64 2.38 15.51
CA HIS A 451 -22.18 2.62 16.86
C HIS A 451 -21.74 3.95 17.48
N TYR A 452 -20.71 4.59 16.92
CA TYR A 452 -20.17 5.86 17.39
C TYR A 452 -20.70 7.01 16.55
N THR A 453 -21.09 8.11 17.22
CA THR A 453 -21.50 9.33 16.54
C THR A 453 -20.31 10.22 16.25
N ASN A 454 -19.29 10.31 17.11
CA ASN A 454 -18.18 11.25 16.91
C ASN A 454 -16.92 10.51 16.46
N ILE A 455 -16.51 10.74 15.21
CA ILE A 455 -15.28 10.20 14.63
C ILE A 455 -14.29 11.35 14.45
N ARG A 456 -13.12 11.24 15.05
CA ARG A 456 -12.01 12.17 14.89
C ARG A 456 -11.14 11.76 13.71
N VAL A 457 -10.78 12.71 12.86
CA VAL A 457 -9.75 12.58 11.82
C VAL A 457 -8.62 13.52 12.17
N ARG A 458 -7.41 12.98 12.36
CA ARG A 458 -6.22 13.80 12.63
C ARG A 458 -5.02 13.36 11.81
N ASP A 459 -4.20 14.31 11.39
CA ASP A 459 -2.85 14.03 10.87
C ASP A 459 -2.00 13.43 11.99
N CYS A 460 -1.35 12.29 11.75
CA CYS A 460 -0.50 11.63 12.76
C CYS A 460 0.70 12.50 13.16
N GLU A 461 1.18 13.37 12.27
CA GLU A 461 2.29 14.29 12.53
C GLU A 461 1.83 15.66 13.07
N GLY A 462 0.52 15.84 13.27
CA GLY A 462 -0.09 17.07 13.75
C GLY A 462 -0.55 18.03 12.65
N GLY A 463 -1.31 19.05 13.03
CA GLY A 463 -1.90 20.01 12.10
C GLY A 463 -3.41 19.79 11.92
N TYR A 464 -3.81 19.04 10.88
CA TYR A 464 -5.23 18.81 10.61
C TYR A 464 -5.86 17.94 11.71
N ASP A 465 -6.94 18.41 12.32
CA ASP A 465 -7.67 17.70 13.39
C ASP A 465 -9.14 18.15 13.40
N THR A 466 -10.06 17.23 13.17
CA THR A 466 -11.49 17.54 13.11
C THR A 466 -12.34 16.35 13.53
N VAL A 467 -13.62 16.61 13.79
CA VAL A 467 -14.61 15.61 14.18
C VAL A 467 -15.80 15.67 13.22
N PHE A 468 -16.29 14.50 12.83
CA PHE A 468 -17.46 14.36 11.96
C PHE A 468 -18.32 13.19 12.43
N SER A 469 -19.58 13.15 11.99
CA SER A 469 -20.54 12.13 12.44
C SER A 469 -20.98 11.10 11.42
N HIS A 470 -21.08 11.50 10.16
CA HIS A 470 -21.49 10.62 9.07
C HIS A 470 -20.55 10.75 7.88
N ARG A 471 -20.28 11.98 7.46
CA ARG A 471 -19.42 12.29 6.32
C ARG A 471 -18.60 13.54 6.61
N LEU A 472 -17.35 13.51 6.19
CA LEU A 472 -16.43 14.64 6.19
C LEU A 472 -15.99 14.93 4.75
N LEU A 473 -16.09 16.19 4.32
CA LEU A 473 -15.31 16.67 3.19
C LEU A 473 -14.04 17.29 3.76
N MET A 474 -12.95 16.53 3.70
CA MET A 474 -11.67 16.97 4.24
C MET A 474 -11.12 18.11 3.39
N ARG A 475 -10.50 19.10 4.04
CA ARG A 475 -9.89 20.25 3.38
C ARG A 475 -8.51 20.49 4.00
N ASP A 476 -7.50 19.83 3.46
CA ASP A 476 -6.11 20.05 3.87
C ASP A 476 -5.24 20.41 2.64
N LYS A 477 -4.12 21.09 2.88
CA LYS A 477 -3.15 21.47 1.85
C LYS A 477 -1.95 20.52 1.89
N LEU A 478 -1.68 19.86 0.78
CA LEU A 478 -0.50 19.01 0.60
C LEU A 478 0.50 19.69 -0.32
N SER A 479 1.75 19.78 0.12
CA SER A 479 2.85 20.23 -0.74
C SER A 479 3.09 19.25 -1.89
N GLY A 480 3.68 19.73 -2.99
CA GLY A 480 4.04 18.87 -4.12
C GLY A 480 4.90 17.67 -3.72
N GLY A 481 4.56 16.51 -4.28
CA GLY A 481 5.20 15.22 -4.04
C GLY A 481 5.07 14.68 -2.62
N ASN A 482 4.21 15.26 -1.78
CA ASN A 482 4.11 14.90 -0.38
C ASN A 482 2.82 14.13 -0.07
N GLY A 483 2.81 13.42 1.04
CA GLY A 483 1.62 12.79 1.56
C GLY A 483 1.56 12.86 3.08
N LYS A 484 0.38 12.59 3.63
CA LYS A 484 0.10 12.61 5.07
C LYS A 484 -0.72 11.39 5.45
N PHE A 485 -0.49 10.88 6.64
CA PHE A 485 -1.24 9.75 7.20
C PHE A 485 -2.19 10.23 8.28
N TYR A 486 -3.48 10.02 8.07
CA TYR A 486 -4.56 10.46 8.94
C TYR A 486 -5.13 9.29 9.73
N LEU A 487 -5.32 9.50 11.02
CA LEU A 487 -5.90 8.55 11.96
C LEU A 487 -7.38 8.84 12.14
N LEU A 488 -8.20 7.80 11.96
CA LEU A 488 -9.65 7.84 12.11
C LEU A 488 -10.04 7.02 13.33
N ARG A 489 -10.60 7.69 14.34
CA ARG A 489 -10.82 7.11 15.67
C ARG A 489 -12.11 7.60 16.33
N PRO A 490 -12.92 6.74 16.98
CA PRO A 490 -14.03 7.18 17.80
C PRO A 490 -13.58 8.05 18.99
N VAL A 491 -14.23 9.20 19.17
CA VAL A 491 -13.92 10.15 20.25
C VAL A 491 -14.20 9.54 21.63
N ILE A 492 -15.27 8.75 21.78
CA ILE A 492 -15.58 8.02 23.03
C ILE A 492 -14.43 7.10 23.48
N ARG A 493 -13.60 6.58 22.56
CA ARG A 493 -12.50 5.68 22.93
C ARG A 493 -11.15 6.39 23.08
N ASN A 494 -10.93 7.45 22.32
CA ASN A 494 -9.61 8.07 22.18
C ASN A 494 -9.54 9.52 22.69
N GLY A 495 -10.67 10.09 23.09
CA GLY A 495 -10.78 11.47 23.56
C GLY A 495 -10.69 12.49 22.43
N GLY A 496 -10.61 13.75 22.82
CA GLY A 496 -10.86 14.90 21.95
C GLY A 496 -12.27 15.46 22.18
N ASP A 497 -12.77 16.16 21.18
CA ASP A 497 -14.00 16.95 21.31
C ASP A 497 -15.22 16.15 20.84
N LEU A 498 -16.18 15.96 21.72
CA LEU A 498 -17.49 15.40 21.42
C LEU A 498 -18.41 16.56 21.05
N VAL A 499 -18.60 16.73 19.75
CA VAL A 499 -19.32 17.88 19.13
C VAL A 499 -20.78 17.52 18.82
N TYR A 500 -21.07 16.24 18.64
CA TYR A 500 -22.42 15.70 18.41
C TYR A 500 -22.82 14.84 19.61
N SER A 501 -24.10 14.81 19.96
CA SER A 501 -24.57 13.91 21.02
C SER A 501 -24.26 12.45 20.71
N ASP A 502 -23.74 11.73 21.69
CA ASP A 502 -23.25 10.37 21.55
C ASP A 502 -23.67 9.51 22.74
N THR A 503 -23.67 8.20 22.55
CA THR A 503 -24.10 7.27 23.58
C THR A 503 -23.13 6.11 23.68
N VAL A 504 -22.63 5.86 24.88
CA VAL A 504 -21.91 4.63 25.20
C VAL A 504 -22.95 3.50 25.30
N LYS A 505 -23.16 2.81 24.18
CA LYS A 505 -24.18 1.75 24.03
C LYS A 505 -23.73 0.38 24.53
N THR A 506 -22.43 0.13 24.47
CA THR A 506 -21.78 -1.10 24.91
C THR A 506 -20.63 -0.76 25.84
N ALA A 507 -20.11 -1.75 26.56
CA ALA A 507 -18.96 -1.51 27.43
C ALA A 507 -17.77 -0.96 26.62
N ASP A 508 -17.20 0.15 27.06
CA ASP A 508 -16.12 0.86 26.33
C ASP A 508 -15.12 1.53 27.28
N THR A 509 -13.98 1.94 26.72
CA THR A 509 -12.90 2.59 27.48
C THR A 509 -12.35 3.81 26.75
N LEU A 510 -12.30 4.96 27.43
CA LEU A 510 -11.55 6.15 27.02
C LEU A 510 -10.08 6.00 27.44
N ARG A 511 -9.15 6.04 26.48
CA ARG A 511 -7.74 5.62 26.67
C ARG A 511 -6.71 6.74 26.55
N GLU A 512 -6.77 7.51 25.46
CA GLU A 512 -5.62 8.33 25.03
C GLU A 512 -5.66 9.77 25.53
N ASN A 513 -6.71 10.50 25.17
CA ASN A 513 -6.84 11.93 25.49
C ASN A 513 -8.04 12.17 26.40
N ARG A 514 -8.05 13.34 27.04
CA ARG A 514 -9.25 13.85 27.72
C ARG A 514 -10.42 13.95 26.74
N LEU A 515 -11.62 13.63 27.23
CA LEU A 515 -12.86 13.78 26.48
C LEU A 515 -13.51 15.12 26.85
N ARG A 516 -13.78 15.97 25.86
CA ARG A 516 -14.45 17.25 26.04
C ARG A 516 -15.85 17.23 25.44
N VAL A 517 -16.88 17.26 26.27
CA VAL A 517 -18.28 17.38 25.82
C VAL A 517 -18.55 18.85 25.53
N LYS A 518 -18.68 19.20 24.25
CA LYS A 518 -18.81 20.59 23.79
C LYS A 518 -20.23 21.12 23.99
N ALA A 519 -20.38 22.44 23.89
CA ALA A 519 -21.66 23.11 23.94
C ALA A 519 -22.67 22.51 22.94
N GLY A 520 -23.89 22.23 23.41
CA GLY A 520 -24.96 21.64 22.59
C GLY A 520 -24.87 20.11 22.42
N ALA A 521 -23.79 19.47 22.86
CA ALA A 521 -23.63 18.02 22.79
C ALA A 521 -23.95 17.32 24.11
N ILE A 522 -24.51 16.12 24.02
CA ILE A 522 -24.83 15.26 25.18
C ILE A 522 -24.04 13.96 25.08
N LEU A 523 -23.22 13.66 26.09
CA LEU A 523 -22.68 12.32 26.29
C LEU A 523 -23.63 11.53 27.19
N THR A 524 -24.18 10.43 26.68
CA THR A 524 -25.04 9.53 27.47
C THR A 524 -24.31 8.22 27.76
N ILE A 525 -24.18 7.87 29.04
CA ILE A 525 -23.62 6.59 29.49
C ILE A 525 -24.76 5.61 29.71
N ASN A 526 -24.92 4.66 28.78
CA ASN A 526 -25.97 3.64 28.81
C ASN A 526 -25.45 2.20 28.98
N ALA A 527 -24.14 2.06 29.21
CA ALA A 527 -23.43 0.82 29.49
C ALA A 527 -22.22 1.13 30.39
N SER A 528 -21.49 0.10 30.84
CA SER A 528 -20.28 0.30 31.65
C SER A 528 -19.23 1.08 30.87
N TYR A 529 -18.75 2.20 31.40
CA TYR A 529 -17.76 3.03 30.73
C TYR A 529 -16.56 3.26 31.64
N THR A 530 -15.37 2.96 31.14
CA THR A 530 -14.12 3.20 31.87
C THR A 530 -13.37 4.38 31.26
N ALA A 531 -12.86 5.28 32.09
CA ALA A 531 -12.12 6.45 31.65
C ALA A 531 -10.76 6.49 32.35
N SER A 532 -9.69 6.25 31.58
CA SER A 532 -8.31 6.46 32.04
C SER A 532 -7.84 7.90 31.83
N GLN A 533 -8.71 8.75 31.29
CA GLN A 533 -8.48 10.16 31.04
C GLN A 533 -9.66 10.98 31.55
N ASP A 534 -9.42 12.26 31.82
CA ASP A 534 -10.46 13.14 32.34
C ASP A 534 -11.64 13.26 31.36
N ILE A 535 -12.85 13.32 31.90
CA ILE A 535 -14.05 13.75 31.18
C ILE A 535 -14.33 15.18 31.61
N ILE A 536 -14.35 16.09 30.65
CA ILE A 536 -14.63 17.51 30.85
C ILE A 536 -15.94 17.83 30.15
N VAL A 537 -16.96 18.22 30.90
CA VAL A 537 -18.21 18.75 30.37
C VAL A 537 -18.06 20.27 30.31
N GLU A 538 -17.86 20.83 29.12
CA GLU A 538 -17.71 22.27 28.96
C GLU A 538 -19.05 22.98 29.13
N SER A 539 -19.02 24.31 29.28
CA SER A 539 -20.23 25.12 29.38
C SER A 539 -21.16 24.88 28.18
N GLY A 540 -22.45 24.67 28.46
CA GLY A 540 -23.46 24.30 27.47
C GLY A 540 -23.43 22.83 27.01
N GLY A 541 -22.43 22.04 27.40
CA GLY A 541 -22.39 20.58 27.20
C GLY A 541 -23.12 19.83 28.31
N LYS A 542 -23.44 18.55 28.08
CA LYS A 542 -24.16 17.73 29.07
C LYS A 542 -23.63 16.30 29.18
N LEU A 543 -23.45 15.82 30.40
CA LEU A 543 -23.24 14.40 30.71
C LEU A 543 -24.50 13.82 31.35
N VAL A 544 -24.96 12.68 30.85
CA VAL A 544 -26.05 11.89 31.43
C VAL A 544 -25.57 10.48 31.71
N ILE A 545 -25.79 9.98 32.92
CA ILE A 545 -25.61 8.56 33.25
C ILE A 545 -26.99 7.97 33.54
N ASN A 546 -27.35 6.91 32.83
CA ASN A 546 -28.66 6.26 33.00
C ASN A 546 -28.68 5.38 34.25
N PRO A 547 -29.88 5.12 34.85
CA PRO A 547 -30.02 4.23 36.00
C PRO A 547 -29.36 2.86 35.82
N GLY A 548 -28.72 2.36 36.89
CA GLY A 548 -28.05 1.06 36.91
C GLY A 548 -26.77 0.97 36.07
N LYS A 549 -26.25 2.09 35.57
CA LYS A 549 -25.01 2.14 34.79
C LYS A 549 -23.82 2.58 35.64
N THR A 550 -22.63 2.25 35.16
CA THR A 550 -21.39 2.54 35.87
C THR A 550 -20.41 3.33 35.01
N LEU A 551 -19.85 4.38 35.61
CA LEU A 551 -18.71 5.13 35.11
C LEU A 551 -17.51 4.88 36.04
N THR A 552 -16.44 4.31 35.52
CA THR A 552 -15.22 4.01 36.30
C THR A 552 -14.06 4.88 35.83
N PHE A 553 -13.41 5.60 36.72
CA PHE A 553 -12.19 6.35 36.45
C PHE A 553 -10.95 5.58 36.93
N THR A 554 -9.94 5.49 36.06
CA THR A 554 -8.65 4.87 36.37
C THR A 554 -7.52 5.89 36.32
N ASP A 555 -6.34 5.53 36.81
CA ASP A 555 -5.10 6.32 36.66
C ASP A 555 -5.19 7.76 37.20
N GLY A 556 -6.06 7.96 38.20
CA GLY A 556 -6.33 9.25 38.83
C GLY A 556 -7.05 10.27 37.93
N ALA A 557 -7.71 9.79 36.87
CA ALA A 557 -8.61 10.59 36.04
C ALA A 557 -9.82 11.11 36.85
N LYS A 558 -10.44 12.19 36.37
CA LYS A 558 -11.57 12.86 37.03
C LYS A 558 -12.68 13.31 36.08
N LEU A 559 -13.84 13.55 36.68
CA LEU A 559 -14.95 14.24 36.04
C LEU A 559 -14.90 15.72 36.40
N ARG A 560 -14.92 16.60 35.40
CA ARG A 560 -14.97 18.05 35.59
C ARG A 560 -16.11 18.66 34.81
N VAL A 561 -16.96 19.45 35.45
CA VAL A 561 -18.23 19.91 34.90
C VAL A 561 -18.34 21.42 35.00
N TYR A 562 -18.43 22.09 33.85
CA TYR A 562 -18.80 23.49 33.68
C TYR A 562 -20.17 23.64 32.98
N GLY A 563 -20.71 22.54 32.45
CA GLY A 563 -22.01 22.46 31.78
C GLY A 563 -23.06 21.83 32.69
N SER A 564 -23.70 20.75 32.24
CA SER A 564 -24.68 20.02 33.04
C SER A 564 -24.30 18.57 33.27
N PHE A 565 -24.43 18.10 34.51
CA PHE A 565 -24.28 16.70 34.86
C PHE A 565 -25.55 16.12 35.47
N VAL A 566 -26.11 15.09 34.85
CA VAL A 566 -27.31 14.40 35.32
C VAL A 566 -26.98 12.93 35.61
N SER A 567 -27.07 12.58 36.88
CA SER A 567 -26.92 11.22 37.41
C SER A 567 -28.13 10.90 38.27
N ARG A 568 -29.26 10.56 37.66
CA ARG A 568 -30.50 10.21 38.36
C ARG A 568 -30.74 8.71 38.31
N GLY A 569 -30.27 8.00 39.32
CA GLY A 569 -30.53 6.59 39.52
C GLY A 569 -31.92 6.31 40.11
N MET A 570 -32.12 5.08 40.55
CA MET A 570 -33.30 4.68 41.34
C MET A 570 -32.82 3.83 42.51
N SER A 571 -33.59 3.75 43.60
CA SER A 571 -33.24 2.93 44.76
C SER A 571 -32.93 1.46 44.42
N ASN A 572 -33.64 0.89 43.45
CA ASN A 572 -33.44 -0.47 42.95
C ASN A 572 -32.44 -0.58 41.78
N SER A 573 -31.90 0.55 41.30
CA SER A 573 -30.98 0.63 40.15
C SER A 573 -30.08 1.87 40.28
N PRO A 574 -29.25 1.94 41.34
CA PRO A 574 -28.40 3.10 41.58
C PRO A 574 -27.33 3.23 40.50
N ILE A 575 -26.90 4.46 40.25
CA ILE A 575 -25.78 4.74 39.35
C ILE A 575 -24.47 4.54 40.12
N GLY A 576 -23.46 3.91 39.49
CA GLY A 576 -22.13 3.78 40.07
C GLY A 576 -21.12 4.74 39.43
N ILE A 577 -20.46 5.58 40.23
CA ILE A 577 -19.30 6.38 39.82
C ILE A 577 -18.12 5.96 40.68
N ASN A 578 -17.25 5.14 40.10
CA ASN A 578 -16.16 4.52 40.84
C ASN A 578 -14.82 5.09 40.39
N PHE A 579 -13.96 5.36 41.34
CA PHE A 579 -12.54 5.57 41.08
C PHE A 579 -11.81 4.27 41.48
N THR A 580 -10.71 3.92 40.83
CA THR A 580 -10.02 2.65 41.17
C THR A 580 -9.32 2.70 42.53
N ALA A 581 -8.83 3.89 42.92
CA ALA A 581 -8.22 4.17 44.21
C ALA A 581 -8.20 5.68 44.48
N VAL A 582 -8.09 6.06 45.75
CA VAL A 582 -7.88 7.46 46.15
C VAL A 582 -6.52 7.91 45.63
N ASP A 583 -6.50 8.94 44.78
CA ASP A 583 -5.27 9.55 44.26
C ASP A 583 -5.04 10.91 44.91
N ILE A 584 -4.13 10.96 45.88
CA ILE A 584 -3.79 12.18 46.63
C ILE A 584 -3.09 13.21 45.75
N ALA A 585 -2.25 12.76 44.81
CA ALA A 585 -1.45 13.65 43.99
C ALA A 585 -2.28 14.34 42.91
N LYS A 586 -3.18 13.60 42.26
CA LYS A 586 -4.06 14.12 41.21
C LYS A 586 -5.39 14.66 41.74
N GLN A 587 -5.72 14.34 42.99
CA GLN A 587 -7.00 14.64 43.62
C GLN A 587 -8.14 14.19 42.71
N ASN A 588 -8.27 12.90 42.47
CA ASN A 588 -9.36 12.39 41.64
C ASN A 588 -10.73 12.59 42.33
N GLY A 589 -11.79 12.75 41.53
CA GLY A 589 -13.13 13.04 42.05
C GLY A 589 -14.07 13.63 41.02
N ILE A 590 -15.23 14.07 41.49
CA ILE A 590 -16.21 14.83 40.71
C ILE A 590 -16.06 16.31 41.05
N TYR A 591 -15.76 17.12 40.04
CA TYR A 591 -15.63 18.57 40.16
C TYR A 591 -16.79 19.26 39.45
N LEU A 592 -17.60 19.97 40.20
CA LEU A 592 -18.70 20.80 39.74
C LEU A 592 -18.22 22.26 39.86
N ASP A 593 -17.85 22.87 38.74
CA ASP A 593 -17.30 24.23 38.70
C ASP A 593 -18.39 25.26 38.41
N SER A 594 -18.01 26.55 38.48
CA SER A 594 -18.92 27.69 38.41
C SER A 594 -19.98 27.58 37.30
N LEU A 595 -21.24 27.84 37.68
CA LEU A 595 -22.41 27.86 36.79
C LEU A 595 -22.77 26.49 36.18
N SER A 596 -22.22 25.39 36.68
CA SER A 596 -22.69 24.07 36.31
C SER A 596 -24.13 23.84 36.79
N ILE A 597 -24.89 22.97 36.11
CA ILE A 597 -26.26 22.61 36.48
C ILE A 597 -26.33 21.11 36.67
N ASP A 598 -26.29 20.69 37.93
CA ASP A 598 -26.04 19.31 38.29
C ASP A 598 -27.15 18.71 39.16
N SER A 599 -27.48 17.45 38.88
CA SER A 599 -28.50 16.71 39.58
C SER A 599 -28.06 15.26 39.75
N LEU A 600 -27.78 14.89 41.00
CA LEU A 600 -27.31 13.59 41.43
C LEU A 600 -28.34 12.99 42.40
N GLU A 601 -28.97 11.89 42.00
CA GLU A 601 -29.96 11.16 42.78
C GLU A 601 -29.63 9.67 42.74
N TYR A 602 -29.72 8.95 43.87
CA TYR A 602 -29.45 7.51 43.92
C TYR A 602 -28.12 7.12 43.25
N THR A 603 -27.06 7.88 43.54
CA THR A 603 -25.72 7.69 42.95
C THR A 603 -24.72 7.25 44.02
N ASN A 604 -24.02 6.16 43.73
CA ASN A 604 -22.93 5.60 44.54
C ASN A 604 -21.59 6.14 44.02
N ILE A 605 -20.90 6.93 44.83
CA ILE A 605 -19.59 7.51 44.52
C ILE A 605 -18.54 6.89 45.45
N ALA A 606 -17.48 6.30 44.90
CA ALA A 606 -16.50 5.59 45.72
C ALA A 606 -15.04 5.76 45.30
N ASN A 607 -14.15 5.61 46.30
CA ASN A 607 -12.69 5.49 46.16
C ASN A 607 -11.97 6.71 45.56
N CYS A 608 -12.46 7.93 45.78
CA CYS A 608 -11.85 9.16 45.26
C CYS A 608 -11.28 10.06 46.36
N TYR A 609 -10.46 11.03 45.96
CA TYR A 609 -10.05 12.09 46.86
C TYR A 609 -11.24 12.97 47.27
N PHE A 610 -11.95 13.53 46.28
CA PHE A 610 -13.21 14.25 46.49
C PHE A 610 -14.38 13.40 45.97
N GLY A 611 -15.34 13.07 46.82
CA GLY A 611 -16.63 12.54 46.36
C GLY A 611 -17.30 13.54 45.43
N ILE A 612 -17.56 14.74 45.94
CA ILE A 612 -18.03 15.90 45.19
C ILE A 612 -17.26 17.14 45.65
N HIS A 613 -16.67 17.87 44.72
CA HIS A 613 -16.10 19.19 44.92
C HIS A 613 -16.97 20.20 44.17
N SER A 614 -17.76 20.98 44.91
CA SER A 614 -18.61 22.05 44.36
C SER A 614 -17.92 23.39 44.50
N ARG A 615 -17.78 24.16 43.41
CA ARG A 615 -17.20 25.51 43.42
C ARG A 615 -18.11 26.50 42.70
N TYR A 616 -18.63 27.50 43.43
CA TYR A 616 -19.55 28.53 42.89
C TYR A 616 -20.75 27.93 42.13
N THR A 617 -21.34 26.86 42.68
CA THR A 617 -22.49 26.15 42.09
C THR A 617 -23.31 25.46 43.18
N ASP A 618 -24.61 25.29 42.90
CA ASP A 618 -25.62 24.75 43.83
C ASP A 618 -26.22 23.44 43.26
N PRO A 619 -25.49 22.31 43.35
CA PRO A 619 -25.95 21.05 42.79
C PRO A 619 -27.11 20.45 43.62
N TYR A 620 -28.07 19.81 42.95
CA TYR A 620 -29.07 19.00 43.63
C TYR A 620 -28.50 17.60 43.90
N ILE A 621 -28.32 17.24 45.17
CA ILE A 621 -27.77 15.95 45.60
C ILE A 621 -28.75 15.31 46.58
N SER A 622 -29.26 14.12 46.26
CA SER A 622 -30.23 13.40 47.09
C SER A 622 -30.00 11.89 47.04
N GLU A 623 -30.22 11.20 48.15
CA GLU A 623 -30.17 9.72 48.23
C GLU A 623 -28.85 9.12 47.67
N CYS A 624 -27.72 9.82 47.80
CA CYS A 624 -26.43 9.39 47.27
C CYS A 624 -25.57 8.73 48.37
N ASN A 625 -24.82 7.69 48.00
CA ASN A 625 -23.86 7.04 48.91
C ASN A 625 -22.43 7.41 48.50
N ILE A 626 -21.71 8.11 49.37
CA ILE A 626 -20.31 8.49 49.15
C ILE A 626 -19.44 7.72 50.14
N SER A 627 -18.57 6.83 49.63
CA SER A 627 -17.81 5.90 50.47
C SER A 627 -16.34 5.76 50.07
N ASN A 628 -15.50 5.41 51.03
CA ASN A 628 -14.05 5.25 50.85
C ASN A 628 -13.39 6.48 50.16
N THR A 629 -13.80 7.69 50.55
CA THR A 629 -13.24 8.94 50.02
C THR A 629 -12.35 9.64 51.04
N LYS A 630 -11.44 10.49 50.58
CA LYS A 630 -10.67 11.35 51.50
C LYS A 630 -11.52 12.50 52.05
N VAL A 631 -12.36 13.07 51.20
CA VAL A 631 -13.36 14.09 51.51
C VAL A 631 -14.66 13.72 50.80
N GLY A 632 -15.77 13.61 51.55
CA GLY A 632 -17.08 13.28 50.99
C GLY A 632 -17.59 14.36 50.04
N ILE A 633 -18.01 15.49 50.61
CA ILE A 633 -18.42 16.68 49.87
C ILE A 633 -17.56 17.86 50.34
N TYR A 634 -16.98 18.59 49.39
CA TYR A 634 -16.24 19.82 49.64
C TYR A 634 -16.93 20.98 48.91
N LEU A 635 -17.30 22.01 49.67
CA LEU A 635 -17.96 23.21 49.17
C LEU A 635 -16.96 24.37 49.20
N ASP A 636 -16.57 24.85 48.03
CA ASP A 636 -15.65 25.98 47.82
C ASP A 636 -16.47 27.21 47.39
N ASN A 637 -16.71 28.13 48.33
CA ASN A 637 -17.50 29.35 48.12
C ASN A 637 -18.93 29.09 47.58
N ALA A 638 -19.67 28.17 48.20
CA ALA A 638 -21.10 28.02 47.96
C ALA A 638 -21.85 29.23 48.56
N GLU A 639 -22.80 29.81 47.81
CA GLU A 639 -23.61 30.95 48.29
C GLU A 639 -24.68 30.53 49.32
N TYR A 640 -24.87 29.22 49.53
CA TYR A 640 -25.90 28.65 50.41
C TYR A 640 -25.34 27.61 51.40
N GLN A 641 -25.89 27.56 52.62
CA GLN A 641 -25.59 26.49 53.59
C GLN A 641 -26.43 25.25 53.27
N PRO A 642 -25.85 24.03 53.22
CA PRO A 642 -26.61 22.82 52.94
C PRO A 642 -27.59 22.49 54.07
N ASP A 643 -28.86 22.25 53.73
CA ASP A 643 -29.81 21.54 54.61
C ASP A 643 -29.39 20.06 54.64
N MET A 644 -28.53 19.71 55.60
CA MET A 644 -28.14 18.31 55.84
C MET A 644 -29.12 17.70 56.84
N GLU A 645 -30.05 16.86 56.36
CA GLU A 645 -30.75 15.92 57.23
C GLU A 645 -29.84 14.71 57.45
N GLU A 646 -29.41 14.49 58.70
CA GLU A 646 -28.71 13.26 59.09
C GLU A 646 -29.68 12.07 59.01
N GLY A 647 -29.34 11.07 58.19
CA GLY A 647 -30.04 9.79 58.06
C GLY A 647 -29.11 8.61 58.32
#